data_AF-A0A2N5ZM42-F1
#
_entry.id   AF-A0A2N5ZM42-F1
#
_cell.length_a   1.000
_cell.length_b   1.000
_cell.length_c   1.000
_cell.angle_alpha   90.00
_cell.angle_beta   90.00
_cell.angle_gamma   90.00
#
_symmetry.space_group_name_H-M   'P 1'
#
loop_
_entity.id
_entity.type
_entity.pdbx_description
1 polymer ?
#
loop_
_entity_poly.entity_id
_entity_poly.type
_entity_poly.pdbx_seq_one_letter_code
_entity_poly.pdbx_strand_id
1 'polypeptide(L)'
;MKRMLLVGMLLIAGIISSFSQGLGFNYQAMIRNAEGEAILNQDVVMRIGIVQGSVGGTVLYTETHAIESNAYGLVNLVVGTGDVVSGVFADIDWASGPFFLKVELDAEANNNFVTLGTTQLLSVPFANYAFSGGSGSTSWADAEESVSTNKKVGIGTASPSSYLEVIANEPTKAGEPIFEVKKATGETVFAVYDNEVVVYVDDTTTSASGFAVKSRDDLGNSSDIFTVSPQQTRIIVEESTVKGVKGGFAITGNTTKGLVDVLNITPTLTEFFVDEPVTKEKGGFAITGNTTKGLIDVLNITPTLTEFFVDEPVTKEKGGFAITGNSNKGLVDVLNITPSLTQFLIDESVVKEKGGFAISGRGNVKELGDYDIFTVQPERTEIYVKNNPLKAGIPGFSIFGLDDQFGAGELFSVSEAGTFVNTNLAVAPKVTTAAVEGITQSEAFGGGAVTDSSGSSIIEVGIIYSTTGLPSLDMTFGDPSVSGIISGDPAFADGFSGLYMSGLGAGVTYQVRAYAVNADGGTGYGSIVTFTTLPPYTVTFEVKDSFNEFPIANATITLYQSFYPYSTITNAPGDYTFELVGGLYNVTATADGFWDGGTELFVDSTGQTSVIFLDDAPAQLTMNVIDDLGNPVEYASIEITNGEIFEYTMKDSLGVAKVYLNPGNYTYTVYETTYTGAVGGSFIITDADTLITVVAPSIPTYSVIV
;
A
#
# COMPACT_ATOMS: atom_id res chain seq x y z
N MET A 1 42.87 52.87 -25.96
CA MET A 1 41.74 52.47 -26.84
C MET A 1 42.11 51.35 -27.83
N LYS A 2 43.25 51.38 -28.54
CA LYS A 2 43.63 50.29 -29.49
C LYS A 2 43.95 48.91 -28.84
N ARG A 3 44.30 48.86 -27.55
CA ARG A 3 44.55 47.59 -26.82
C ARG A 3 43.29 46.96 -26.20
N MET A 4 42.18 47.71 -26.09
CA MET A 4 40.90 47.19 -25.60
C MET A 4 40.02 46.65 -26.74
N LEU A 5 40.22 47.13 -27.97
CA LEU A 5 39.52 46.59 -29.15
C LEU A 5 40.05 45.20 -29.55
N LEU A 6 41.33 44.91 -29.32
CA LEU A 6 41.94 43.63 -29.65
C LEU A 6 41.48 42.50 -28.71
N VAL A 7 41.18 42.82 -27.45
CA VAL A 7 40.66 41.85 -26.46
C VAL A 7 39.18 41.60 -26.70
N GLY A 8 38.40 42.60 -27.12
CA GLY A 8 37.01 42.41 -27.54
C GLY A 8 36.84 41.62 -28.84
N MET A 9 37.79 41.74 -29.78
CA MET A 9 37.77 40.99 -31.04
C MET A 9 38.26 39.54 -30.88
N LEU A 10 39.13 39.27 -29.89
CA LEU A 10 39.53 37.89 -29.52
C LEU A 10 38.46 37.14 -28.72
N LEU A 11 37.60 37.86 -27.98
CA LEU A 11 36.49 37.27 -27.19
C LEU A 11 35.23 36.98 -28.02
N ILE A 12 35.09 37.58 -29.22
CA ILE A 12 33.95 37.36 -30.14
C ILE A 12 34.26 36.27 -31.20
N ALA A 13 35.53 35.90 -31.41
CA ALA A 13 35.92 34.81 -32.31
C ALA A 13 35.90 33.41 -31.65
N GLY A 14 35.58 33.31 -30.36
CA GLY A 14 35.58 32.05 -29.59
C GLY A 14 34.22 31.36 -29.44
N ILE A 15 33.16 31.89 -30.07
CA ILE A 15 31.82 31.29 -30.02
C ILE A 15 31.40 31.06 -31.46
N ILE A 16 31.51 29.79 -31.88
CA ILE A 16 30.80 29.01 -32.92
C ILE A 16 31.85 28.05 -33.51
N SER A 17 32.15 27.02 -32.74
CA SER A 17 32.42 25.70 -33.31
C SER A 17 31.70 24.71 -32.40
N SER A 18 30.37 24.70 -32.53
CA SER A 18 29.61 23.50 -32.22
C SER A 18 30.25 22.40 -33.05
N PHE A 19 31.13 21.61 -32.46
CA PHE A 19 31.40 20.27 -32.99
C PHE A 19 30.10 19.51 -32.76
N SER A 20 29.17 19.67 -33.71
CA SER A 20 28.23 18.60 -34.00
C SER A 20 29.10 17.34 -34.07
N GLN A 21 28.78 16.36 -33.23
CA GLN A 21 29.22 15.00 -33.51
C GLN A 21 28.68 14.71 -34.90
N GLY A 22 29.57 14.65 -35.90
CA GLY A 22 29.14 14.51 -37.28
C GLY A 22 28.25 13.28 -37.40
N LEU A 23 27.04 13.47 -37.92
CA LEU A 23 26.17 12.35 -38.27
C LEU A 23 26.89 11.58 -39.37
N GLY A 24 27.46 10.41 -39.04
CA GLY A 24 28.30 9.68 -39.97
C GLY A 24 28.85 8.37 -39.41
N PHE A 25 29.48 7.58 -40.28
CA PHE A 25 30.10 6.31 -39.92
C PHE A 25 31.45 6.12 -40.60
N ASN A 26 32.37 5.41 -39.94
CA ASN A 26 33.73 5.20 -40.45
C ASN A 26 33.75 4.25 -41.66
N TYR A 27 34.60 4.56 -42.63
CA TYR A 27 34.89 3.71 -43.79
C TYR A 27 36.39 3.65 -44.05
N GLN A 28 36.90 2.45 -44.29
CA GLN A 28 38.30 2.20 -44.62
C GLN A 28 38.37 1.32 -45.87
N ALA A 29 39.27 1.67 -46.80
CA ALA A 29 39.49 0.90 -48.02
C ALA A 29 40.97 0.85 -48.39
N MET A 30 41.35 -0.18 -49.15
CA MET A 30 42.66 -0.29 -49.80
C MET A 30 42.50 0.06 -51.28
N ILE A 31 43.22 1.09 -51.73
CA ILE A 31 43.13 1.63 -53.08
C ILE A 31 44.12 0.91 -53.99
N ARG A 32 43.63 0.44 -55.15
CA ARG A 32 44.41 -0.29 -56.15
C ARG A 32 44.22 0.30 -57.55
N ASN A 33 45.24 0.20 -58.40
CA ASN A 33 45.17 0.54 -59.82
C ASN A 33 44.50 -0.60 -60.63
N ALA A 34 44.37 -0.41 -61.94
CA ALA A 34 43.73 -1.37 -62.85
C ALA A 34 44.48 -2.71 -62.93
N GLU A 35 45.79 -2.70 -62.68
CA GLU A 35 46.66 -3.86 -62.62
C GLU A 35 46.59 -4.60 -61.27
N GLY A 36 45.82 -4.06 -60.31
CA GLY A 36 45.64 -4.62 -58.98
C GLY A 36 46.75 -4.29 -57.98
N GLU A 37 47.69 -3.42 -58.34
CA GLU A 37 48.75 -2.92 -57.46
C GLU A 37 48.22 -1.80 -56.55
N ALA A 38 48.73 -1.71 -55.32
CA ALA A 38 48.28 -0.69 -54.37
C ALA A 38 48.81 0.70 -54.78
N ILE A 39 47.95 1.72 -54.69
CA ILE A 39 48.31 3.13 -54.93
C ILE A 39 48.82 3.69 -53.61
N LEU A 40 50.12 4.01 -53.48
CA LEU A 40 50.78 4.35 -52.22
C LEU A 40 51.15 5.84 -52.14
N ASN A 41 50.90 6.49 -51.00
CA ASN A 41 51.29 7.90 -50.73
C ASN A 41 50.89 8.85 -51.86
N GLN A 42 49.65 8.72 -52.33
CA GLN A 42 49.12 9.48 -53.46
C GLN A 42 47.74 10.04 -53.12
N ASP A 43 47.52 11.28 -53.52
CA ASP A 43 46.22 11.94 -53.45
C ASP A 43 45.22 11.25 -54.39
N VAL A 44 44.10 10.82 -53.82
CA VAL A 44 42.97 10.23 -54.55
C VAL A 44 41.67 10.89 -54.10
N VAL A 45 40.64 10.83 -54.94
CA VAL A 45 39.30 11.32 -54.57
C VAL A 45 38.33 10.15 -54.55
N MET A 46 37.70 9.91 -53.41
CA MET A 46 36.62 8.94 -53.28
C MET A 46 35.27 9.64 -53.33
N ARG A 47 34.33 9.06 -54.09
CA ARG A 47 32.93 9.49 -54.08
C ARG A 47 32.06 8.39 -53.49
N ILE A 48 31.30 8.76 -52.46
CA ILE A 48 30.46 7.86 -51.68
C ILE A 48 28.99 8.22 -51.92
N GLY A 49 28.17 7.23 -52.24
CA GLY A 49 26.72 7.38 -52.42
C GLY A 49 25.91 6.46 -51.51
N ILE A 50 24.81 6.96 -50.96
CA ILE A 50 23.80 6.15 -50.25
C ILE A 50 22.64 5.89 -51.19
N VAL A 51 22.36 4.61 -51.45
CA VAL A 51 21.36 4.14 -52.41
C VAL A 51 20.28 3.37 -51.66
N GLN A 52 19.00 3.64 -51.94
CA GLN A 52 17.88 2.97 -51.27
C GLN A 52 17.30 1.81 -52.10
N GLY A 53 16.90 0.74 -51.41
CA GLY A 53 16.10 -0.37 -51.94
C GLY A 53 16.90 -1.47 -52.64
N SER A 54 17.78 -1.12 -53.57
CA SER A 54 18.62 -2.11 -54.28
C SER A 54 19.95 -1.53 -54.79
N VAL A 55 20.84 -2.38 -55.29
CA VAL A 55 22.15 -2.02 -55.88
C VAL A 55 22.04 -0.96 -56.99
N GLY A 56 20.91 -0.90 -57.70
CA GLY A 56 20.61 0.09 -58.75
C GLY A 56 19.45 1.04 -58.40
N GLY A 57 19.13 1.18 -57.11
CA GLY A 57 18.03 2.02 -56.63
C GLY A 57 18.32 3.52 -56.70
N THR A 58 17.44 4.30 -56.06
CA THR A 58 17.58 5.76 -56.02
C THR A 58 18.74 6.17 -55.13
N VAL A 59 19.62 7.04 -55.64
CA VAL A 59 20.67 7.67 -54.84
C VAL A 59 20.05 8.80 -54.03
N LEU A 60 20.05 8.68 -52.70
CA LEU A 60 19.51 9.69 -51.78
C LEU A 60 20.54 10.73 -51.37
N TYR A 61 21.81 10.33 -51.31
CA TYR A 61 22.91 11.19 -50.88
C TYR A 61 24.20 10.83 -51.60
N THR A 62 25.04 11.83 -51.89
CA THR A 62 26.38 11.64 -52.45
C THR A 62 27.33 12.72 -51.93
N GLU A 63 28.55 12.30 -51.60
CA GLU A 63 29.64 13.17 -51.13
C GLU A 63 30.99 12.75 -51.72
N THR A 64 31.96 13.66 -51.70
CA THR A 64 33.36 13.42 -52.10
C THR A 64 34.33 13.63 -50.95
N HIS A 65 35.42 12.85 -50.97
CA HIS A 65 36.54 12.92 -50.02
C HIS A 65 37.85 12.96 -50.80
N ALA A 66 38.57 14.08 -50.73
CA ALA A 66 39.95 14.18 -51.21
C ALA A 66 40.90 13.71 -50.09
N ILE A 67 41.58 12.59 -50.30
CA ILE A 67 42.34 11.87 -49.26
C ILE A 67 43.64 11.29 -49.84
N GLU A 68 44.70 11.27 -49.04
CA GLU A 68 45.97 10.64 -49.39
C GLU A 68 45.99 9.18 -48.93
N SER A 69 46.37 8.26 -49.81
CA SER A 69 46.60 6.85 -49.42
C SER A 69 47.90 6.71 -48.63
N ASN A 70 47.96 5.81 -47.66
CA ASN A 70 49.20 5.60 -46.89
C ASN A 70 50.22 4.70 -47.62
N ALA A 71 51.35 4.41 -46.96
CA ALA A 71 52.40 3.52 -47.49
C ALA A 71 51.98 2.06 -47.77
N TYR A 72 50.75 1.69 -47.41
CA TYR A 72 50.13 0.38 -47.70
C TYR A 72 48.93 0.51 -48.65
N GLY A 73 48.65 1.71 -49.15
CA GLY A 73 47.51 2.00 -50.03
C GLY A 73 46.17 2.07 -49.30
N LEU A 74 46.16 2.22 -47.96
CA LEU A 74 44.94 2.35 -47.18
C LEU A 74 44.50 3.82 -47.08
N VAL A 75 43.18 4.02 -47.12
CA VAL A 75 42.52 5.30 -46.86
C VAL A 75 41.48 5.16 -45.76
N ASN A 76 41.28 6.22 -44.97
CA ASN A 76 40.28 6.29 -43.90
C ASN A 76 39.43 7.55 -44.10
N LEU A 77 38.12 7.42 -43.99
CA LEU A 77 37.18 8.53 -44.08
C LEU A 77 35.96 8.30 -43.17
N VAL A 78 35.21 9.36 -42.89
CA VAL A 78 33.92 9.30 -42.20
C VAL A 78 32.84 9.66 -43.20
N VAL A 79 31.98 8.70 -43.52
CA VAL A 79 30.85 8.92 -44.43
C VAL A 79 29.83 9.82 -43.73
N GLY A 80 29.37 10.88 -44.40
CA GLY A 80 28.46 11.90 -43.86
C GLY A 80 29.16 13.21 -43.48
N THR A 81 30.50 13.28 -43.60
CA THR A 81 31.29 14.49 -43.33
C THR A 81 32.10 14.97 -44.55
N GLY A 82 31.87 14.38 -45.73
CA GLY A 82 32.57 14.78 -46.95
C GLY A 82 32.00 16.06 -47.58
N ASP A 83 32.59 16.48 -48.69
CA ASP A 83 32.04 17.56 -49.50
C ASP A 83 30.77 17.06 -50.22
N VAL A 84 29.61 17.57 -49.83
CA VAL A 84 28.31 17.14 -50.35
C VAL A 84 28.18 17.47 -51.84
N VAL A 85 27.90 16.45 -52.65
CA VAL A 85 27.58 16.59 -54.09
C VAL A 85 26.07 16.73 -54.29
N SER A 86 25.27 15.91 -53.58
CA SER A 86 23.80 15.96 -53.65
C SER A 86 23.14 15.30 -52.44
N GLY A 87 21.95 15.78 -52.06
CA GLY A 87 21.18 15.26 -50.91
C GLY A 87 21.61 15.87 -49.57
N VAL A 88 20.94 15.47 -48.48
CA VAL A 88 21.25 15.90 -47.10
C VAL A 88 21.34 14.65 -46.23
N PHE A 89 22.50 14.38 -45.63
CA PHE A 89 22.75 13.14 -44.88
C PHE A 89 21.82 12.97 -43.67
N ALA A 90 21.48 14.08 -43.00
CA ALA A 90 20.60 14.10 -41.84
C ALA A 90 19.12 13.81 -42.17
N ASP A 91 18.70 14.03 -43.41
CA ASP A 91 17.32 13.84 -43.86
C ASP A 91 17.05 12.40 -44.35
N ILE A 92 18.06 11.53 -44.35
CA ILE A 92 17.91 10.13 -44.73
C ILE A 92 17.09 9.42 -43.64
N ASP A 93 15.90 8.95 -43.99
CA ASP A 93 15.10 8.08 -43.13
C ASP A 93 15.70 6.67 -43.09
N TRP A 94 16.62 6.45 -42.15
CA TRP A 94 17.30 5.17 -41.97
C TRP A 94 16.38 4.01 -41.57
N ALA A 95 15.11 4.26 -41.21
CA ALA A 95 14.12 3.21 -40.93
C ALA A 95 13.54 2.61 -42.23
N SER A 96 13.54 3.37 -43.33
CA SER A 96 13.00 2.96 -44.64
C SER A 96 14.00 2.12 -45.46
N GLY A 97 14.82 1.30 -44.80
CA GLY A 97 15.83 0.43 -45.44
C GLY A 97 15.22 -0.62 -46.38
N PRO A 98 16.04 -1.35 -47.15
CA PRO A 98 17.50 -1.44 -47.04
C PRO A 98 18.27 -0.33 -47.78
N PHE A 99 19.49 -0.05 -47.33
CA PHE A 99 20.41 0.90 -47.95
C PHE A 99 21.68 0.23 -48.47
N PHE A 100 22.31 0.84 -49.47
CA PHE A 100 23.53 0.37 -50.11
C PHE A 100 24.54 1.51 -50.22
N LEU A 101 25.82 1.19 -50.00
CA LEU A 101 26.95 2.09 -50.17
C LEU A 101 27.53 1.91 -51.57
N LYS A 102 27.41 2.94 -52.41
CA LYS A 102 28.07 3.01 -53.71
C LYS A 102 29.41 3.72 -53.56
N VAL A 103 30.48 3.08 -54.04
CA VAL A 103 31.85 3.59 -53.91
C VAL A 103 32.47 3.79 -55.29
N GLU A 104 33.02 4.98 -55.51
CA GLU A 104 33.69 5.35 -56.75
C GLU A 104 35.03 6.03 -56.43
N LEU A 105 36.01 5.86 -57.32
CA LEU A 105 37.38 6.31 -57.14
C LEU A 105 37.85 7.10 -58.36
N ASP A 106 38.46 8.24 -58.10
CA ASP A 106 39.31 8.97 -59.02
C ASP A 106 40.74 8.91 -58.50
N ALA A 107 41.55 8.05 -59.14
CA ALA A 107 42.90 7.74 -58.71
C ALA A 107 43.93 8.83 -59.07
N GLU A 108 43.58 9.74 -59.99
CA GLU A 108 44.48 10.80 -60.47
C GLU A 108 44.02 12.20 -60.04
N ALA A 109 42.95 12.28 -59.24
CA ALA A 109 42.31 13.53 -58.81
C ALA A 109 41.96 14.48 -59.97
N ASN A 110 41.56 13.92 -61.12
CA ASN A 110 41.26 14.64 -62.36
C ASN A 110 39.75 14.70 -62.71
N ASN A 111 38.89 14.37 -61.73
CA ASN A 111 37.44 14.29 -61.78
C ASN A 111 36.88 13.13 -62.64
N ASN A 112 37.69 12.10 -62.92
CA ASN A 112 37.28 10.90 -63.63
C ASN A 112 37.04 9.72 -62.68
N PHE A 113 35.78 9.54 -62.26
CA PHE A 113 35.42 8.51 -61.29
C PHE A 113 35.11 7.15 -61.94
N VAL A 114 35.76 6.10 -61.44
CA VAL A 114 35.47 4.70 -61.74
C VAL A 114 34.68 4.08 -60.60
N THR A 115 33.54 3.42 -60.89
CA THR A 115 32.77 2.71 -59.86
C THR A 115 33.50 1.43 -59.42
N LEU A 116 33.77 1.32 -58.12
CA LEU A 116 34.42 0.16 -57.50
C LEU A 116 33.42 -0.90 -57.04
N GLY A 117 32.19 -0.48 -56.72
CA GLY A 117 31.10 -1.40 -56.37
C GLY A 117 29.98 -0.72 -55.58
N THR A 118 28.88 -1.45 -55.42
CA THR A 118 27.76 -1.06 -54.56
C THR A 118 27.41 -2.24 -53.66
N THR A 119 27.53 -2.05 -52.34
CA THR A 119 27.34 -3.12 -51.34
C THR A 119 26.26 -2.73 -50.33
N GLN A 120 25.50 -3.69 -49.82
CA GLN A 120 24.47 -3.39 -48.81
C GLN A 120 25.11 -2.87 -47.52
N LEU A 121 24.53 -1.80 -46.96
CA LEU A 121 24.90 -1.26 -45.67
C LEU A 121 24.10 -2.02 -44.59
N LEU A 122 24.80 -2.72 -43.70
CA LEU A 122 24.19 -3.45 -42.58
C LEU A 122 24.29 -2.64 -41.30
N SER A 123 23.30 -2.79 -40.41
CA SER A 123 23.27 -2.12 -39.11
C SER A 123 24.43 -2.59 -38.21
N VAL A 124 25.03 -1.64 -37.50
CA VAL A 124 26.02 -1.92 -36.44
C VAL A 124 25.30 -2.19 -35.10
N PRO A 125 25.90 -2.92 -34.14
CA PRO A 125 25.25 -3.27 -32.87
C PRO A 125 24.66 -2.09 -32.08
N PHE A 126 25.32 -0.92 -32.09
CA PHE A 126 24.80 0.30 -31.44
C PHE A 126 23.51 0.82 -32.10
N ALA A 127 23.42 0.73 -33.43
CA ALA A 127 22.20 1.12 -34.17
C ALA A 127 21.04 0.16 -33.88
N ASN A 128 21.31 -1.13 -33.69
CA ASN A 128 20.29 -2.11 -33.31
C ASN A 128 19.74 -1.86 -31.90
N TYR A 129 20.60 -1.47 -30.95
CA TYR A 129 20.18 -1.11 -29.59
C TYR A 129 19.29 0.15 -29.57
N ALA A 130 19.63 1.17 -30.37
CA ALA A 130 18.83 2.39 -30.49
C ALA A 130 17.44 2.15 -31.12
N PHE A 131 17.33 1.22 -32.08
CA PHE A 131 16.05 0.80 -32.66
C PHE A 131 15.15 0.09 -31.63
N SER A 132 15.73 -0.72 -30.74
CA SER A 132 14.97 -1.39 -29.65
C SER A 132 14.68 -0.50 -28.43
N GLY A 133 15.42 0.59 -28.24
CA GLY A 133 15.37 1.41 -27.01
C GLY A 133 14.49 2.66 -27.07
N GLY A 134 13.84 2.94 -28.20
CA GLY A 134 13.20 4.24 -28.49
C GLY A 134 11.67 4.27 -28.48
N SER A 135 10.98 3.29 -27.93
CA SER A 135 9.49 3.32 -27.85
C SER A 135 9.02 3.91 -26.51
N GLY A 136 9.28 5.20 -26.33
CA GLY A 136 8.65 6.05 -25.30
C GLY A 136 7.60 6.99 -25.89
N SER A 137 6.97 6.62 -27.01
CA SER A 137 5.89 7.42 -27.62
C SER A 137 4.54 6.91 -27.13
N THR A 138 3.89 7.69 -26.28
CA THR A 138 2.48 7.53 -25.89
C THR A 138 1.51 7.98 -27.00
N SER A 139 1.99 8.26 -28.21
CA SER A 139 1.13 8.49 -29.37
C SER A 139 0.81 7.17 -30.05
N TRP A 140 -0.46 6.78 -29.96
CA TRP A 140 -1.08 5.83 -30.86
C TRP A 140 -0.98 6.44 -32.26
N ALA A 141 0.06 6.06 -33.01
CA ALA A 141 0.26 6.55 -34.36
C ALA A 141 -0.81 5.93 -35.28
N ASP A 142 -1.48 6.77 -36.07
CA ASP A 142 -2.42 6.36 -37.11
C ASP A 142 -1.71 5.44 -38.13
N ALA A 143 -1.71 4.15 -37.86
CA ALA A 143 -1.52 3.11 -38.86
C ALA A 143 -2.91 2.58 -39.23
N GLU A 144 -3.56 3.27 -40.17
CA GLU A 144 -4.79 2.89 -40.91
C GLU A 144 -6.06 2.40 -40.16
N GLU A 145 -6.09 2.26 -38.84
CA GLU A 145 -7.28 1.83 -38.10
C GLU A 145 -7.78 2.89 -37.11
N SER A 146 -8.51 3.86 -37.63
CA SER A 146 -9.11 4.95 -36.87
C SER A 146 -10.35 4.54 -36.06
N VAL A 147 -10.45 5.13 -34.87
CA VAL A 147 -11.53 5.09 -33.86
C VAL A 147 -12.95 5.22 -34.43
N SER A 148 -13.89 4.33 -34.02
CA SER A 148 -15.32 4.45 -34.35
C SER A 148 -16.17 4.80 -33.12
N THR A 149 -16.85 5.94 -33.18
CA THR A 149 -17.67 6.52 -32.10
C THR A 149 -19.14 6.08 -32.13
N ASN A 150 -19.52 4.99 -32.81
CA ASN A 150 -20.93 4.59 -32.93
C ASN A 150 -21.26 3.18 -32.41
N LYS A 151 -20.98 3.01 -31.10
CA LYS A 151 -21.44 1.96 -30.16
C LYS A 151 -20.47 0.78 -29.94
N LYS A 152 -19.88 0.82 -28.73
CA LYS A 152 -19.00 -0.14 -28.04
C LYS A 152 -17.55 -0.13 -28.55
N VAL A 153 -16.72 0.67 -27.88
CA VAL A 153 -15.37 1.13 -28.25
C VAL A 153 -14.41 -0.02 -28.60
N GLY A 154 -13.65 0.14 -29.69
CA GLY A 154 -12.47 -0.68 -30.02
C GLY A 154 -11.26 0.23 -30.26
N ILE A 155 -10.08 -0.20 -29.83
CA ILE A 155 -8.82 0.47 -30.17
C ILE A 155 -7.90 -0.56 -30.85
N GLY A 156 -7.67 -0.39 -32.16
CA GLY A 156 -6.95 -1.32 -33.03
C GLY A 156 -7.80 -2.45 -33.66
N THR A 157 -9.13 -2.33 -33.69
CA THR A 157 -10.00 -3.16 -34.55
C THR A 157 -11.37 -2.51 -34.73
N ALA A 158 -11.93 -2.63 -35.94
CA ALA A 158 -13.26 -2.13 -36.28
C ALA A 158 -14.43 -2.99 -35.73
N SER A 159 -14.15 -4.12 -35.08
CA SER A 159 -15.18 -5.05 -34.55
C SER A 159 -14.74 -5.69 -33.22
N PRO A 160 -14.68 -4.92 -32.12
CA PRO A 160 -14.28 -5.45 -30.82
C PRO A 160 -15.31 -6.46 -30.28
N SER A 161 -14.82 -7.60 -29.79
CA SER A 161 -15.64 -8.65 -29.15
C SER A 161 -15.85 -8.46 -27.65
N SER A 162 -15.20 -7.47 -27.03
CA SER A 162 -15.26 -7.17 -25.59
C SER A 162 -15.29 -5.66 -25.36
N TYR A 163 -15.61 -5.25 -24.12
CA TYR A 163 -15.46 -3.86 -23.69
C TYR A 163 -13.99 -3.51 -23.47
N LEU A 164 -13.68 -2.22 -23.45
CA LEU A 164 -12.37 -1.72 -23.02
C LEU A 164 -12.17 -2.09 -21.56
N GLU A 165 -11.15 -2.89 -21.29
CA GLU A 165 -10.68 -3.24 -19.96
C GLU A 165 -9.32 -2.57 -19.75
N VAL A 166 -9.19 -1.80 -18.67
CA VAL A 166 -7.93 -1.16 -18.27
C VAL A 166 -7.40 -1.93 -17.07
N ILE A 167 -6.37 -2.74 -17.32
CA ILE A 167 -5.66 -3.48 -16.27
C ILE A 167 -4.31 -2.77 -16.06
N ALA A 168 -4.17 -2.11 -14.92
CA ALA A 168 -2.91 -1.51 -14.51
C ALA A 168 -2.02 -2.58 -13.83
N ASN A 169 -0.71 -2.46 -13.99
CA ASN A 169 0.22 -3.14 -13.10
C ASN A 169 0.28 -2.37 -11.77
N GLU A 170 0.69 -3.06 -10.70
CA GLU A 170 0.96 -2.42 -9.41
C GLU A 170 1.89 -1.22 -9.58
N PRO A 171 1.57 -0.05 -8.99
CA PRO A 171 2.40 1.13 -9.12
C PRO A 171 3.78 0.87 -8.53
N THR A 172 4.81 1.35 -9.22
CA THR A 172 6.20 1.08 -8.82
C THR A 172 6.67 1.96 -7.67
N LYS A 173 5.87 2.98 -7.31
CA LYS A 173 6.13 3.94 -6.24
C LYS A 173 4.81 4.39 -5.62
N ALA A 174 4.85 4.65 -4.31
CA ALA A 174 3.73 5.27 -3.60
C ALA A 174 3.38 6.63 -4.21
N GLY A 175 2.09 6.87 -4.47
CA GLY A 175 1.56 8.12 -5.02
C GLY A 175 1.55 8.20 -6.55
N GLU A 176 1.91 7.14 -7.28
CA GLU A 176 1.68 7.05 -8.73
C GLU A 176 0.23 6.61 -9.02
N PRO A 177 -0.49 7.25 -9.97
CA PRO A 177 -1.83 6.83 -10.31
C PRO A 177 -1.80 5.54 -11.16
N ILE A 178 -2.65 4.57 -10.81
CA ILE A 178 -2.88 3.35 -11.59
C ILE A 178 -3.66 3.63 -12.88
N PHE A 179 -4.43 4.72 -12.92
CA PHE A 179 -5.07 5.22 -14.12
C PHE A 179 -5.18 6.75 -14.05
N GLU A 180 -4.80 7.45 -15.13
CA GLU A 180 -4.89 8.92 -15.18
C GLU A 180 -5.42 9.42 -16.53
N VAL A 181 -6.21 10.49 -16.46
CA VAL A 181 -6.68 11.29 -17.61
C VAL A 181 -6.10 12.68 -17.46
N LYS A 182 -5.37 13.15 -18.47
CA LYS A 182 -4.68 14.45 -18.47
C LYS A 182 -5.21 15.39 -19.57
N LYS A 183 -5.17 16.70 -19.31
CA LYS A 183 -5.32 17.75 -20.32
C LYS A 183 -4.13 17.70 -21.28
N ALA A 184 -4.27 18.34 -22.45
CA ALA A 184 -3.16 18.52 -23.40
C ALA A 184 -1.97 19.30 -22.82
N THR A 185 -2.20 20.08 -21.76
CA THR A 185 -1.18 20.80 -20.99
C THR A 185 -0.38 19.89 -20.03
N GLY A 186 -0.77 18.62 -19.89
CA GLY A 186 -0.17 17.66 -18.97
C GLY A 186 -0.80 17.62 -17.58
N GLU A 187 -1.77 18.51 -17.30
CA GLU A 187 -2.47 18.59 -16.01
C GLU A 187 -3.47 17.43 -15.85
N THR A 188 -3.50 16.78 -14.70
CA THR A 188 -4.45 15.70 -14.38
C THR A 188 -5.88 16.24 -14.23
N VAL A 189 -6.85 15.52 -14.77
CA VAL A 189 -8.30 15.79 -14.66
C VAL A 189 -9.00 14.69 -13.87
N PHE A 190 -8.56 13.45 -14.02
CA PHE A 190 -9.06 12.30 -13.30
C PHE A 190 -7.89 11.37 -13.02
N ALA A 191 -7.75 10.90 -11.79
CA ALA A 191 -6.74 9.92 -11.42
C ALA A 191 -7.32 8.90 -10.44
N VAL A 192 -6.91 7.65 -10.61
CA VAL A 192 -7.16 6.56 -9.68
C VAL A 192 -5.81 6.17 -9.11
N TYR A 193 -5.72 6.16 -7.79
CA TYR A 193 -4.59 5.68 -6.99
C TYR A 193 -5.02 4.40 -6.25
N ASP A 194 -4.08 3.72 -5.60
CA ASP A 194 -4.37 2.49 -4.84
C ASP A 194 -5.39 2.72 -3.71
N ASN A 195 -5.43 3.92 -3.15
CA ASN A 195 -6.22 4.28 -1.97
C ASN A 195 -7.30 5.34 -2.22
N GLU A 196 -7.26 6.05 -3.36
CA GLU A 196 -8.19 7.15 -3.62
C GLU A 196 -8.49 7.37 -5.10
N VAL A 197 -9.60 8.03 -5.39
CA VAL A 197 -9.96 8.52 -6.73
C VAL A 197 -10.09 10.03 -6.66
N VAL A 198 -9.30 10.73 -7.48
CA VAL A 198 -9.24 12.19 -7.51
C VAL A 198 -9.79 12.71 -8.84
N VAL A 199 -10.69 13.69 -8.76
CA VAL A 199 -11.25 14.39 -9.92
C VAL A 199 -11.01 15.89 -9.79
N TYR A 200 -10.25 16.46 -10.72
CA TYR A 200 -9.96 17.89 -10.74
C TYR A 200 -10.94 18.63 -11.66
N VAL A 201 -11.64 19.63 -11.12
CA VAL A 201 -12.60 20.47 -11.86
C VAL A 201 -12.04 21.89 -11.97
N ASP A 202 -12.02 22.45 -13.17
CA ASP A 202 -11.48 23.80 -13.44
C ASP A 202 -12.50 24.90 -13.07
N ASP A 203 -12.13 25.84 -12.20
CA ASP A 203 -12.98 26.93 -11.70
C ASP A 203 -12.76 28.27 -12.46
N THR A 204 -12.08 28.24 -13.61
CA THR A 204 -11.66 29.49 -14.30
C THR A 204 -12.69 30.08 -15.29
N THR A 205 -13.83 29.43 -15.54
CA THR A 205 -14.80 29.89 -16.55
C THR A 205 -16.03 30.60 -15.96
N THR A 206 -16.52 31.62 -16.65
CA THR A 206 -17.64 32.50 -16.24
C THR A 206 -19.02 31.84 -16.29
N SER A 207 -19.12 30.51 -16.30
CA SER A 207 -20.39 29.78 -16.45
C SER A 207 -20.37 28.48 -15.67
N ALA A 208 -20.92 28.53 -14.43
CA ALA A 208 -21.19 27.38 -13.56
C ALA A 208 -20.02 26.40 -13.40
N SER A 209 -19.05 26.76 -12.57
CA SER A 209 -18.01 25.86 -12.06
C SER A 209 -18.57 25.04 -10.88
N GLY A 210 -18.36 23.73 -10.89
CA GLY A 210 -18.81 22.83 -9.83
C GLY A 210 -18.89 21.36 -10.27
N PHE A 211 -18.88 20.43 -9.32
CA PHE A 211 -19.11 19.01 -9.58
C PHE A 211 -20.62 18.73 -9.56
N ALA A 212 -21.16 18.19 -10.65
CA ALA A 212 -22.59 17.97 -10.79
C ALA A 212 -22.91 16.57 -11.33
N VAL A 213 -23.72 15.82 -10.57
CA VAL A 213 -24.29 14.53 -10.98
C VAL A 213 -25.76 14.75 -11.31
N LYS A 214 -26.16 14.48 -12.56
CA LYS A 214 -27.51 14.78 -13.05
C LYS A 214 -28.12 13.57 -13.76
N SER A 215 -29.33 13.19 -13.35
CA SER A 215 -30.19 12.31 -14.13
C SER A 215 -31.33 13.09 -14.78
N ARG A 216 -31.64 12.76 -16.04
CA ARG A 216 -32.83 13.21 -16.77
C ARG A 216 -33.37 12.03 -17.55
N ASP A 217 -34.39 11.38 -17.00
CA ASP A 217 -35.01 10.21 -17.60
C ASP A 217 -36.50 10.46 -17.86
N ASP A 218 -36.88 10.41 -19.14
CA ASP A 218 -38.26 10.52 -19.60
C ASP A 218 -38.97 9.14 -19.68
N LEU A 219 -38.24 8.02 -19.50
CA LEU A 219 -38.72 6.64 -19.59
C LEU A 219 -39.02 5.97 -18.23
N GLY A 220 -38.48 6.51 -17.13
CA GLY A 220 -39.18 6.55 -15.85
C GLY A 220 -38.82 5.51 -14.78
N ASN A 221 -37.54 5.17 -14.60
CA ASN A 221 -37.06 4.45 -13.39
C ASN A 221 -35.66 4.94 -12.98
N SER A 222 -35.53 6.20 -12.55
CA SER A 222 -34.29 6.68 -11.92
C SER A 222 -34.34 6.41 -10.42
N SER A 223 -33.47 5.52 -9.94
CA SER A 223 -33.11 5.35 -8.53
C SER A 223 -31.58 5.42 -8.41
N ASP A 224 -31.06 5.74 -7.23
CA ASP A 224 -29.63 5.70 -6.89
C ASP A 224 -28.75 6.52 -7.86
N ILE A 225 -29.05 7.81 -7.99
CA ILE A 225 -28.37 8.70 -8.96
C ILE A 225 -26.89 8.89 -8.62
N PHE A 226 -26.57 8.92 -7.33
CA PHE A 226 -25.20 8.91 -6.82
C PHE A 226 -25.15 8.04 -5.56
N THR A 227 -24.35 6.97 -5.61
CA THR A 227 -24.18 6.04 -4.50
C THR A 227 -22.72 6.05 -4.06
N VAL A 228 -22.53 6.12 -2.75
CA VAL A 228 -21.19 6.11 -2.14
C VAL A 228 -21.16 5.00 -1.08
N SER A 229 -20.27 4.01 -1.27
CA SER A 229 -20.12 2.84 -0.38
C SER A 229 -18.68 2.49 0.10
N PRO A 230 -17.66 3.37 0.10
CA PRO A 230 -16.37 3.10 0.73
C PRO A 230 -16.47 3.10 2.28
N GLN A 231 -15.39 2.70 2.98
CA GLN A 231 -15.39 2.66 4.46
C GLN A 231 -15.57 4.05 5.10
N GLN A 232 -15.00 5.10 4.50
CA GLN A 232 -15.18 6.49 4.92
C GLN A 232 -15.53 7.36 3.71
N THR A 233 -16.42 8.32 3.88
CA THR A 233 -16.69 9.36 2.89
C THR A 233 -16.55 10.75 3.51
N ARG A 234 -15.70 11.57 2.89
CA ARG A 234 -15.59 12.99 3.21
C ARG A 234 -15.92 13.79 1.97
N ILE A 235 -16.91 14.65 2.06
CA ILE A 235 -17.26 15.58 0.98
C ILE A 235 -16.92 16.98 1.44
N ILE A 236 -15.83 17.52 0.89
CA ILE A 236 -15.37 18.88 1.14
C ILE A 236 -15.76 19.73 -0.07
N VAL A 237 -16.55 20.78 0.17
CA VAL A 237 -16.86 21.79 -0.84
C VAL A 237 -16.07 23.04 -0.47
N GLU A 238 -14.86 23.14 -1.04
CA GLU A 238 -14.02 24.35 -1.00
C GLU A 238 -14.24 25.15 -2.29
N GLU A 239 -14.33 26.48 -2.21
CA GLU A 239 -14.68 27.34 -3.34
C GLU A 239 -13.57 28.34 -3.66
N SER A 240 -13.21 28.46 -4.95
CA SER A 240 -12.10 29.31 -5.40
C SER A 240 -12.25 30.79 -5.04
N THR A 241 -11.10 31.46 -4.83
CA THR A 241 -10.97 32.91 -4.64
C THR A 241 -11.24 33.72 -5.92
N VAL A 242 -11.38 33.05 -7.08
CA VAL A 242 -11.58 33.67 -8.39
C VAL A 242 -13.07 33.94 -8.67
N LYS A 243 -13.36 35.10 -9.29
CA LYS A 243 -14.70 35.70 -9.42
C LYS A 243 -15.62 34.95 -10.41
N GLY A 244 -16.23 33.86 -9.96
CA GLY A 244 -17.32 33.14 -10.65
C GLY A 244 -18.72 33.53 -10.14
N VAL A 245 -19.76 33.37 -10.98
CA VAL A 245 -21.16 33.72 -10.63
C VAL A 245 -21.86 32.63 -9.81
N LYS A 246 -21.43 31.36 -9.93
CA LYS A 246 -21.98 30.18 -9.24
C LYS A 246 -20.87 29.15 -8.99
N GLY A 247 -20.84 28.56 -7.79
CA GLY A 247 -19.98 27.45 -7.39
C GLY A 247 -20.78 26.29 -6.72
N GLY A 248 -20.13 25.16 -6.41
CA GLY A 248 -20.63 24.19 -5.42
C GLY A 248 -20.71 22.73 -5.88
N PHE A 249 -21.30 21.90 -5.04
CA PHE A 249 -21.56 20.47 -5.31
C PHE A 249 -23.07 20.23 -5.40
N ALA A 250 -23.53 19.65 -6.51
CA ALA A 250 -24.95 19.45 -6.74
C ALA A 250 -25.30 18.07 -7.30
N ILE A 251 -26.28 17.41 -6.68
CA ILE A 251 -26.87 16.17 -7.20
C ILE A 251 -28.34 16.46 -7.52
N THR A 252 -28.77 16.11 -8.73
CA THR A 252 -30.14 16.40 -9.17
C THR A 252 -30.78 15.23 -9.89
N GLY A 253 -31.94 14.80 -9.38
CA GLY A 253 -32.88 13.89 -10.03
C GLY A 253 -34.14 14.61 -10.49
N ASN A 254 -34.40 14.61 -11.79
CA ASN A 254 -35.65 15.13 -12.35
C ASN A 254 -36.35 14.03 -13.17
N THR A 255 -37.56 13.67 -12.79
CA THR A 255 -38.36 12.62 -13.46
C THR A 255 -39.84 12.99 -13.55
N THR A 256 -40.54 12.39 -14.50
CA THR A 256 -42.01 12.48 -14.58
C THR A 256 -42.72 11.31 -13.89
N LYS A 257 -41.98 10.34 -13.33
CA LYS A 257 -42.46 9.13 -12.62
C LYS A 257 -41.89 9.05 -11.20
N GLY A 258 -42.09 7.96 -10.46
CA GLY A 258 -41.61 7.87 -9.07
C GLY A 258 -40.10 8.15 -8.96
N LEU A 259 -39.66 8.77 -7.86
CA LEU A 259 -38.25 9.05 -7.59
C LEU A 259 -37.89 8.50 -6.21
N VAL A 260 -36.78 7.76 -6.13
CA VAL A 260 -36.26 7.14 -4.91
C VAL A 260 -34.75 7.36 -4.84
N ASP A 261 -34.22 7.72 -3.67
CA ASP A 261 -32.78 7.77 -3.36
C ASP A 261 -31.93 8.57 -4.35
N VAL A 262 -32.05 9.91 -4.33
CA VAL A 262 -31.22 10.77 -5.20
C VAL A 262 -29.75 10.72 -4.76
N LEU A 263 -29.49 10.64 -3.46
CA LEU A 263 -28.18 10.36 -2.89
C LEU A 263 -28.33 9.28 -1.81
N ASN A 264 -27.60 8.18 -1.98
CA ASN A 264 -27.55 7.08 -1.03
C ASN A 264 -26.12 6.91 -0.47
N ILE A 265 -26.00 6.97 0.86
CA ILE A 265 -24.72 6.94 1.58
C ILE A 265 -24.78 5.86 2.66
N THR A 266 -23.95 4.84 2.51
CA THR A 266 -23.83 3.69 3.41
C THR A 266 -22.45 3.44 4.11
N PRO A 267 -21.39 4.27 4.00
CA PRO A 267 -20.11 4.12 4.74
C PRO A 267 -20.27 4.05 6.25
N THR A 268 -19.24 3.69 7.02
CA THR A 268 -19.31 3.75 8.50
C THR A 268 -19.17 5.17 9.06
N LEU A 269 -18.43 6.05 8.36
CA LEU A 269 -18.28 7.48 8.64
C LEU A 269 -18.66 8.33 7.43
N THR A 270 -19.50 9.34 7.63
CA THR A 270 -19.76 10.39 6.62
C THR A 270 -19.60 11.78 7.19
N GLU A 271 -18.73 12.58 6.57
CA GLU A 271 -18.47 13.98 6.94
C GLU A 271 -18.79 14.91 5.74
N PHE A 272 -19.63 15.92 5.95
CA PHE A 272 -19.88 16.99 4.99
C PHE A 272 -19.27 18.29 5.49
N PHE A 273 -18.34 18.86 4.74
CA PHE A 273 -17.76 20.17 5.02
C PHE A 273 -18.10 21.15 3.90
N VAL A 274 -18.84 22.20 4.23
CA VAL A 274 -19.25 23.23 3.26
C VAL A 274 -18.65 24.58 3.68
N ASP A 275 -17.57 24.98 2.98
CA ASP A 275 -16.93 26.29 3.14
C ASP A 275 -17.67 27.38 2.33
N GLU A 276 -17.54 28.66 2.73
CA GLU A 276 -18.21 29.77 2.05
C GLU A 276 -17.26 30.87 1.50
N PRO A 277 -17.23 31.09 0.15
CA PRO A 277 -16.26 31.99 -0.48
C PRO A 277 -16.49 33.48 -0.22
N VAL A 278 -15.41 34.23 -0.39
CA VAL A 278 -15.30 35.68 -0.19
C VAL A 278 -15.87 36.51 -1.37
N THR A 279 -16.06 35.93 -2.57
CA THR A 279 -16.29 36.72 -3.81
C THR A 279 -17.42 36.26 -4.76
N LYS A 280 -18.13 35.14 -4.52
CA LYS A 280 -19.16 34.57 -5.44
C LYS A 280 -20.62 34.85 -4.99
N GLU A 281 -21.56 34.98 -5.93
CA GLU A 281 -22.98 35.32 -5.66
C GLU A 281 -23.84 34.15 -5.12
N LYS A 282 -23.52 32.88 -5.44
CA LYS A 282 -24.23 31.65 -5.00
C LYS A 282 -23.27 30.44 -4.91
N GLY A 283 -23.37 29.60 -3.87
CA GLY A 283 -22.58 28.36 -3.70
C GLY A 283 -23.09 27.44 -2.58
N GLY A 284 -22.46 26.27 -2.35
CA GLY A 284 -22.81 25.31 -1.28
C GLY A 284 -22.98 23.86 -1.75
N PHE A 285 -23.61 23.03 -0.91
CA PHE A 285 -23.93 21.63 -1.22
C PHE A 285 -25.45 21.47 -1.40
N ALA A 286 -25.89 20.94 -2.54
CA ALA A 286 -27.31 20.85 -2.87
C ALA A 286 -27.73 19.48 -3.42
N ILE A 287 -28.81 18.93 -2.88
CA ILE A 287 -29.47 17.73 -3.40
C ILE A 287 -30.90 18.09 -3.79
N THR A 288 -31.32 17.73 -4.99
CA THR A 288 -32.66 18.05 -5.48
C THR A 288 -33.32 16.86 -6.17
N GLY A 289 -34.48 16.46 -5.68
CA GLY A 289 -35.39 15.53 -6.32
C GLY A 289 -36.67 16.22 -6.78
N ASN A 290 -36.99 16.19 -8.07
CA ASN A 290 -38.26 16.68 -8.60
C ASN A 290 -39.00 15.58 -9.36
N THR A 291 -40.26 15.36 -8.99
CA THR A 291 -41.14 14.39 -9.63
C THR A 291 -42.58 14.87 -9.81
N THR A 292 -43.28 14.30 -10.79
CA THR A 292 -44.74 14.45 -10.94
C THR A 292 -45.56 13.30 -10.31
N LYS A 293 -44.88 12.31 -9.72
CA LYS A 293 -45.45 11.12 -9.03
C LYS A 293 -44.90 11.02 -7.59
N GLY A 294 -45.01 9.87 -6.91
CA GLY A 294 -44.52 9.71 -5.53
C GLY A 294 -43.01 9.95 -5.43
N LEU A 295 -42.58 10.62 -4.37
CA LEU A 295 -41.18 10.85 -4.00
C LEU A 295 -40.93 10.14 -2.68
N ILE A 296 -39.83 9.38 -2.60
CA ILE A 296 -39.37 8.68 -1.41
C ILE A 296 -37.87 8.98 -1.26
N ASP A 297 -37.40 9.40 -0.08
CA ASP A 297 -35.97 9.48 0.30
C ASP A 297 -35.07 10.24 -0.70
N VAL A 298 -35.02 11.57 -0.64
CA VAL A 298 -34.09 12.35 -1.51
C VAL A 298 -32.64 12.13 -1.08
N LEU A 299 -32.39 12.12 0.23
CA LEU A 299 -31.10 11.78 0.82
C LEU A 299 -31.30 10.68 1.85
N ASN A 300 -30.69 9.52 1.62
CA ASN A 300 -30.66 8.41 2.56
C ASN A 300 -29.23 8.20 3.10
N ILE A 301 -29.10 8.17 4.44
CA ILE A 301 -27.82 8.08 5.15
C ILE A 301 -27.94 7.00 6.24
N THR A 302 -27.25 5.87 6.05
CA THR A 302 -27.21 4.74 7.00
C THR A 302 -25.87 4.41 7.73
N PRO A 303 -24.82 5.27 7.79
CA PRO A 303 -23.58 5.05 8.55
C PRO A 303 -23.71 4.78 10.04
N THR A 304 -22.59 4.60 10.75
CA THR A 304 -22.56 4.59 12.23
C THR A 304 -22.45 6.01 12.79
N LEU A 305 -21.73 6.91 12.10
CA LEU A 305 -21.55 8.32 12.44
C LEU A 305 -21.74 9.22 11.21
N THR A 306 -22.54 10.28 11.35
CA THR A 306 -22.75 11.31 10.31
C THR A 306 -22.57 12.71 10.88
N GLU A 307 -21.74 13.53 10.25
CA GLU A 307 -21.43 14.90 10.66
C GLU A 307 -21.65 15.89 9.51
N PHE A 308 -22.38 16.98 9.76
CA PHE A 308 -22.56 18.10 8.83
C PHE A 308 -21.95 19.37 9.40
N PHE A 309 -20.95 19.94 8.72
CA PHE A 309 -20.35 21.22 9.04
C PHE A 309 -20.65 22.26 7.95
N VAL A 310 -21.27 23.38 8.35
CA VAL A 310 -21.58 24.52 7.47
C VAL A 310 -20.98 25.79 8.09
N ASP A 311 -19.96 26.37 7.44
CA ASP A 311 -19.15 27.47 7.96
C ASP A 311 -19.81 28.88 7.86
N GLU A 312 -19.25 29.89 8.54
CA GLU A 312 -19.70 31.29 8.60
C GLU A 312 -19.30 32.10 7.34
N PRO A 313 -20.25 32.52 6.48
CA PRO A 313 -19.91 33.32 5.30
C PRO A 313 -19.60 34.79 5.58
N VAL A 314 -18.59 35.32 4.89
CA VAL A 314 -18.16 36.71 5.06
C VAL A 314 -18.87 37.73 4.15
N THR A 315 -19.48 37.33 3.01
CA THR A 315 -19.98 38.31 2.00
C THR A 315 -21.26 37.98 1.19
N LYS A 316 -22.00 36.87 1.42
CA LYS A 316 -23.05 36.38 0.47
C LYS A 316 -24.51 36.80 0.75
N GLU A 317 -25.39 36.69 -0.27
CA GLU A 317 -26.87 36.76 -0.15
C GLU A 317 -27.57 35.39 0.07
N LYS A 318 -27.05 34.27 -0.47
CA LYS A 318 -27.63 32.88 -0.37
C LYS A 318 -26.56 31.75 -0.46
N GLY A 319 -26.61 30.73 0.41
CA GLY A 319 -25.70 29.54 0.39
C GLY A 319 -25.87 28.61 1.61
N GLY A 320 -25.22 27.43 1.62
CA GLY A 320 -25.25 26.46 2.73
C GLY A 320 -25.40 25.00 2.27
N PHE A 321 -25.97 24.14 3.11
CA PHE A 321 -26.35 22.76 2.77
C PHE A 321 -27.85 22.65 2.54
N ALA A 322 -28.29 22.19 1.37
CA ALA A 322 -29.71 22.20 1.00
C ALA A 322 -30.18 20.88 0.40
N ILE A 323 -31.32 20.40 0.88
CA ILE A 323 -32.02 19.23 0.34
C ILE A 323 -33.43 19.65 -0.06
N THR A 324 -33.84 19.32 -1.29
CA THR A 324 -35.16 19.70 -1.81
C THR A 324 -35.85 18.52 -2.47
N GLY A 325 -37.07 18.21 -2.04
CA GLY A 325 -37.98 17.25 -2.68
C GLY A 325 -39.26 17.92 -3.18
N ASN A 326 -39.57 17.85 -4.47
CA ASN A 326 -40.85 18.36 -5.01
C ASN A 326 -41.63 17.24 -5.71
N SER A 327 -42.92 17.11 -5.37
CA SER A 327 -43.83 16.08 -5.86
C SER A 327 -45.23 16.61 -6.16
N ASN A 328 -45.90 16.04 -7.17
CA ASN A 328 -47.31 16.32 -7.46
C ASN A 328 -48.29 15.27 -6.91
N LYS A 329 -47.83 14.18 -6.28
CA LYS A 329 -48.67 13.01 -5.95
C LYS A 329 -48.53 12.44 -4.53
N GLY A 330 -47.56 12.92 -3.75
CA GLY A 330 -47.25 12.47 -2.38
C GLY A 330 -45.74 12.63 -2.10
N LEU A 331 -45.38 13.09 -0.91
CA LEU A 331 -44.01 13.23 -0.41
C LEU A 331 -43.84 12.23 0.73
N VAL A 332 -42.75 11.47 0.76
CA VAL A 332 -42.34 10.65 1.91
C VAL A 332 -40.84 10.93 2.12
N ASP A 333 -40.46 11.29 3.36
CA ASP A 333 -39.09 11.44 3.88
C ASP A 333 -38.10 12.12 2.90
N VAL A 334 -37.89 13.44 3.00
CA VAL A 334 -36.92 14.13 2.12
C VAL A 334 -35.48 13.85 2.56
N LEU A 335 -35.25 13.72 3.87
CA LEU A 335 -33.98 13.31 4.46
C LEU A 335 -34.26 12.20 5.46
N ASN A 336 -33.67 11.03 5.23
CA ASN A 336 -33.69 9.90 6.14
C ASN A 336 -32.27 9.59 6.65
N ILE A 337 -32.14 9.51 7.98
CA ILE A 337 -30.86 9.27 8.66
C ILE A 337 -31.05 8.19 9.74
N THR A 338 -30.38 7.04 9.61
CA THR A 338 -30.47 5.89 10.56
C THR A 338 -29.18 5.49 11.33
N PRO A 339 -28.18 6.35 11.57
CA PRO A 339 -26.91 6.01 12.22
C PRO A 339 -27.01 5.93 13.74
N SER A 340 -25.96 5.51 14.45
CA SER A 340 -25.92 5.57 15.93
C SER A 340 -25.81 7.01 16.45
N LEU A 341 -25.04 7.88 15.77
CA LEU A 341 -24.86 9.30 16.10
C LEU A 341 -24.96 10.19 14.85
N THR A 342 -25.78 11.24 14.93
CA THR A 342 -25.85 12.31 13.91
C THR A 342 -25.57 13.67 14.54
N GLN A 343 -24.66 14.44 13.95
CA GLN A 343 -24.34 15.79 14.39
C GLN A 343 -24.47 16.82 13.26
N PHE A 344 -25.10 17.96 13.58
CA PHE A 344 -25.19 19.13 12.70
C PHE A 344 -24.51 20.32 13.38
N LEU A 345 -23.49 20.89 12.74
CA LEU A 345 -22.70 22.03 13.20
C LEU A 345 -22.84 23.15 12.18
N ILE A 346 -23.55 24.21 12.55
CA ILE A 346 -23.90 25.30 11.62
C ILE A 346 -23.50 26.64 12.22
N ASP A 347 -22.63 27.36 11.51
CA ASP A 347 -22.24 28.72 11.86
C ASP A 347 -22.98 29.75 11.00
N GLU A 348 -23.67 30.71 11.64
CA GLU A 348 -24.48 31.70 10.93
C GLU A 348 -23.78 33.04 10.73
N SER A 349 -23.80 33.53 9.49
CA SER A 349 -23.27 34.85 9.12
C SER A 349 -24.10 36.05 9.57
N VAL A 350 -23.38 37.16 9.77
CA VAL A 350 -23.90 38.51 10.00
C VAL A 350 -24.49 39.24 8.78
N VAL A 351 -24.26 38.75 7.55
CA VAL A 351 -24.56 39.52 6.31
C VAL A 351 -25.69 38.93 5.46
N LYS A 352 -26.15 37.70 5.72
CA LYS A 352 -27.11 36.98 4.86
C LYS A 352 -28.58 37.27 5.19
N GLU A 353 -29.42 37.37 4.14
CA GLU A 353 -30.89 37.26 4.27
C GLU A 353 -31.37 35.80 4.40
N LYS A 354 -30.65 34.81 3.82
CA LYS A 354 -30.97 33.36 3.87
C LYS A 354 -29.69 32.48 3.77
N GLY A 355 -29.56 31.44 4.62
CA GLY A 355 -28.48 30.44 4.54
C GLY A 355 -28.34 29.59 5.81
N GLY A 356 -27.57 28.49 5.71
CA GLY A 356 -27.39 27.47 6.75
C GLY A 356 -27.66 26.05 6.24
N PHE A 357 -28.20 25.16 7.07
CA PHE A 357 -28.70 23.85 6.68
C PHE A 357 -30.22 23.89 6.44
N ALA A 358 -30.67 23.45 5.27
CA ALA A 358 -32.06 23.55 4.84
C ALA A 358 -32.59 22.24 4.24
N ILE A 359 -33.74 21.80 4.72
CA ILE A 359 -34.51 20.70 4.13
C ILE A 359 -35.86 21.26 3.69
N SER A 360 -36.27 21.02 2.45
CA SER A 360 -37.54 21.51 1.95
C SER A 360 -38.30 20.50 1.11
N GLY A 361 -39.63 20.52 1.27
CA GLY A 361 -40.57 19.68 0.55
C GLY A 361 -41.74 20.48 -0.05
N ARG A 362 -42.16 20.19 -1.28
CA ARG A 362 -43.44 20.69 -1.84
C ARG A 362 -44.27 19.56 -2.44
N GLY A 363 -45.48 19.36 -1.91
CA GLY A 363 -46.44 18.33 -2.33
C GLY A 363 -47.79 18.93 -2.72
N ASN A 364 -48.44 18.41 -3.77
CA ASN A 364 -49.75 18.90 -4.22
C ASN A 364 -50.95 18.00 -3.82
N VAL A 365 -50.83 17.12 -2.81
CA VAL A 365 -51.91 16.16 -2.46
C VAL A 365 -52.30 16.22 -0.99
N LYS A 366 -53.61 16.32 -0.75
CA LYS A 366 -54.29 15.95 0.50
C LYS A 366 -54.27 14.42 0.68
N GLU A 367 -53.21 13.86 1.27
CA GLU A 367 -53.45 12.64 2.05
C GLU A 367 -53.64 13.06 3.51
N LEU A 368 -54.64 12.45 4.15
CA LEU A 368 -54.87 12.58 5.58
C LEU A 368 -53.80 11.73 6.28
N GLY A 369 -52.70 12.36 6.66
CA GLY A 369 -51.59 11.77 7.42
C GLY A 369 -50.44 12.76 7.54
N ASP A 370 -49.77 12.76 8.69
CA ASP A 370 -48.56 13.55 8.92
C ASP A 370 -47.42 12.97 8.05
N TYR A 371 -46.72 13.83 7.31
CA TYR A 371 -45.54 13.44 6.54
C TYR A 371 -44.30 14.00 7.23
N ASP A 372 -43.31 13.16 7.51
CA ASP A 372 -42.03 13.61 8.03
C ASP A 372 -41.15 14.07 6.85
N ILE A 373 -40.77 15.36 6.84
CA ILE A 373 -39.82 15.92 5.85
C ILE A 373 -38.38 15.56 6.24
N PHE A 374 -38.18 15.23 7.51
CA PHE A 374 -36.90 14.88 8.10
C PHE A 374 -37.15 13.78 9.12
N THR A 375 -36.61 12.60 8.85
CA THR A 375 -36.70 11.45 9.74
C THR A 375 -35.30 11.07 10.20
N VAL A 376 -35.14 10.97 11.51
CA VAL A 376 -33.87 10.68 12.17
C VAL A 376 -34.15 9.60 13.21
N GLN A 377 -33.61 8.40 12.99
CA GLN A 377 -33.72 7.26 13.93
C GLN A 377 -32.40 6.85 14.61
N PRO A 378 -31.55 7.77 15.11
CA PRO A 378 -30.33 7.43 15.79
C PRO A 378 -30.53 7.22 17.28
N GLU A 379 -29.53 6.62 17.92
CA GLU A 379 -29.45 6.56 19.37
C GLU A 379 -29.25 7.98 19.96
N ARG A 380 -28.61 8.90 19.22
CA ARG A 380 -28.39 10.32 19.60
C ARG A 380 -28.33 11.25 18.38
N THR A 381 -29.09 12.36 18.42
CA THR A 381 -29.02 13.47 17.44
C THR A 381 -28.64 14.76 18.14
N GLU A 382 -27.66 15.47 17.59
CA GLU A 382 -27.21 16.75 18.13
C GLU A 382 -27.21 17.83 17.05
N ILE A 383 -27.87 18.95 17.33
CA ILE A 383 -27.92 20.10 16.43
C ILE A 383 -27.36 21.31 17.17
N TYR A 384 -26.24 21.82 16.67
CA TYR A 384 -25.52 22.98 17.18
C TYR A 384 -25.61 24.13 16.17
N VAL A 385 -26.20 25.24 16.59
CA VAL A 385 -26.38 26.43 15.73
C VAL A 385 -25.78 27.65 16.42
N LYS A 386 -24.80 28.31 15.77
CA LYS A 386 -24.28 29.61 16.21
C LYS A 386 -25.28 30.69 15.85
N ASN A 387 -26.23 30.95 16.72
CA ASN A 387 -27.22 31.99 16.44
C ASN A 387 -26.58 33.39 16.45
N ASN A 388 -26.91 34.20 15.45
CA ASN A 388 -26.63 35.62 15.47
C ASN A 388 -27.83 36.42 16.03
N PRO A 389 -27.68 37.13 17.15
CA PRO A 389 -28.77 37.88 17.78
C PRO A 389 -29.28 39.10 16.97
N LEU A 390 -28.59 39.48 15.89
CA LEU A 390 -28.92 40.64 15.04
C LEU A 390 -29.70 40.29 13.75
N LYS A 391 -29.93 39.00 13.46
CA LYS A 391 -30.60 38.54 12.24
C LYS A 391 -32.13 38.45 12.45
N ALA A 392 -32.90 39.17 11.64
CA ALA A 392 -34.37 39.22 11.72
C ALA A 392 -35.10 38.17 10.83
N GLY A 393 -34.43 37.05 10.48
CA GLY A 393 -34.88 36.08 9.46
C GLY A 393 -34.91 34.61 9.94
N ILE A 394 -35.14 33.68 9.00
CA ILE A 394 -35.22 32.22 9.24
C ILE A 394 -33.91 31.71 9.87
N PRO A 395 -33.96 30.87 10.93
CA PRO A 395 -32.77 30.34 11.61
C PRO A 395 -31.91 29.47 10.68
N GLY A 396 -30.63 29.34 11.02
CA GLY A 396 -29.57 28.64 10.27
C GLY A 396 -29.78 27.14 10.13
N PHE A 397 -30.69 26.55 10.89
CA PHE A 397 -31.22 25.22 10.62
C PHE A 397 -32.72 25.35 10.33
N SER A 398 -33.15 24.98 9.12
CA SER A 398 -34.53 25.19 8.66
C SER A 398 -35.11 23.95 7.97
N ILE A 399 -36.31 23.55 8.41
CA ILE A 399 -37.11 22.50 7.78
C ILE A 399 -38.43 23.15 7.35
N PHE A 400 -38.79 23.03 6.07
CA PHE A 400 -39.94 23.74 5.51
C PHE A 400 -40.78 22.87 4.56
N GLY A 401 -42.09 22.80 4.82
CA GLY A 401 -43.10 22.17 3.96
C GLY A 401 -44.26 23.11 3.66
N LEU A 402 -44.81 23.03 2.46
CA LEU A 402 -46.06 23.73 2.08
C LEU A 402 -47.14 22.72 1.72
N ASP A 403 -48.32 22.88 2.33
CA ASP A 403 -49.55 22.24 1.87
C ASP A 403 -50.21 23.02 0.72
N ASP A 404 -51.31 22.49 0.18
CA ASP A 404 -52.07 23.07 -0.92
C ASP A 404 -52.81 24.38 -0.59
N GLN A 405 -52.76 24.83 0.68
CA GLN A 405 -53.36 26.06 1.18
C GLN A 405 -52.33 27.14 1.54
N PHE A 406 -51.04 26.89 1.28
CA PHE A 406 -49.93 27.76 1.70
C PHE A 406 -49.88 27.99 3.22
N GLY A 407 -50.46 27.08 4.01
CA GLY A 407 -50.35 27.08 5.46
C GLY A 407 -49.00 26.48 5.87
N ALA A 408 -48.29 27.15 6.79
CA ALA A 408 -47.15 26.52 7.45
C ALA A 408 -47.70 25.47 8.42
N GLY A 409 -47.57 24.18 8.06
CA GLY A 409 -47.79 23.08 8.99
C GLY A 409 -46.69 23.06 10.06
N GLU A 410 -46.99 22.50 11.22
CA GLU A 410 -46.01 22.24 12.28
C GLU A 410 -45.09 21.09 11.80
N LEU A 411 -43.78 21.33 11.71
CA LEU A 411 -42.82 20.60 10.85
C LEU A 411 -41.68 19.94 11.65
N PHE A 412 -41.94 19.56 12.90
CA PHE A 412 -40.97 18.89 13.77
C PHE A 412 -41.67 17.77 14.54
N SER A 413 -41.50 16.53 14.10
CA SER A 413 -41.78 15.33 14.89
C SER A 413 -40.43 14.70 15.23
N VAL A 414 -40.15 14.57 16.52
CA VAL A 414 -39.03 13.79 17.04
C VAL A 414 -39.65 12.74 17.92
N SER A 415 -39.51 11.46 17.54
CA SER A 415 -39.93 10.37 18.42
C SER A 415 -39.12 10.42 19.72
N GLU A 416 -39.79 10.24 20.85
CA GLU A 416 -39.43 10.64 22.23
C GLU A 416 -38.12 10.09 22.86
N ALA A 417 -37.04 9.86 22.11
CA ALA A 417 -35.73 9.52 22.69
C ALA A 417 -34.59 10.26 21.97
N GLY A 418 -33.86 11.12 22.68
CA GLY A 418 -32.47 11.44 22.34
C GLY A 418 -32.18 12.68 21.49
N THR A 419 -33.08 13.66 21.38
CA THR A 419 -32.76 14.94 20.70
C THR A 419 -32.44 16.05 21.68
N PHE A 420 -31.23 16.62 21.56
CA PHE A 420 -30.78 17.79 22.31
C PHE A 420 -30.48 18.93 21.33
N VAL A 421 -31.20 20.06 21.47
CA VAL A 421 -30.92 21.31 20.73
C VAL A 421 -30.28 22.29 21.69
N ASN A 422 -28.97 22.52 21.54
CA ASN A 422 -28.22 23.44 22.39
C ASN A 422 -27.98 24.77 21.65
N THR A 423 -28.37 25.88 22.28
CA THR A 423 -28.22 27.24 21.73
C THR A 423 -26.94 27.93 22.19
N ASN A 424 -26.16 27.30 23.07
CA ASN A 424 -24.79 27.67 23.38
C ASN A 424 -23.84 26.75 22.63
N LEU A 425 -23.04 27.37 21.78
CA LEU A 425 -22.24 26.69 20.78
C LEU A 425 -20.82 26.48 21.29
N ALA A 426 -20.41 25.21 21.33
CA ALA A 426 -19.01 24.84 21.27
C ALA A 426 -18.75 24.37 19.83
N VAL A 427 -18.15 25.21 19.00
CA VAL A 427 -17.77 24.78 17.63
C VAL A 427 -16.55 23.90 17.74
N ALA A 428 -16.58 22.71 17.18
CA ALA A 428 -15.40 21.85 17.15
C ALA A 428 -14.27 22.52 16.34
N PRO A 429 -13.01 22.48 16.82
CA PRO A 429 -11.86 22.96 16.05
C PRO A 429 -11.65 22.15 14.75
N LYS A 430 -11.06 22.73 13.71
CA LYS A 430 -10.64 21.98 12.50
C LYS A 430 -9.24 21.42 12.70
N VAL A 431 -9.07 20.13 12.42
CA VAL A 431 -7.83 19.39 12.69
C VAL A 431 -7.37 18.64 11.44
N THR A 432 -6.07 18.51 11.23
CA THR A 432 -5.43 17.64 10.24
C THR A 432 -4.61 16.57 10.93
N THR A 433 -4.66 15.33 10.44
CA THR A 433 -3.83 14.23 10.95
C THR A 433 -2.55 14.15 10.13
N ALA A 434 -1.40 14.11 10.80
CA ALA A 434 -0.11 13.92 10.14
C ALA A 434 0.12 12.46 9.75
N ALA A 435 1.03 12.21 8.81
CA ALA A 435 1.49 10.87 8.51
C ALA A 435 2.14 10.22 9.75
N VAL A 436 2.02 8.90 9.87
CA VAL A 436 2.66 8.14 10.94
C VAL A 436 4.11 7.85 10.57
N GLU A 437 5.03 8.10 11.51
CA GLU A 437 6.47 7.94 11.34
C GLU A 437 7.06 6.97 12.36
N GLY A 438 8.32 6.53 12.14
CA GLY A 438 9.07 5.71 13.08
C GLY A 438 8.41 4.38 13.44
N ILE A 439 7.75 3.75 12.45
CA ILE A 439 6.98 2.51 12.64
C ILE A 439 7.93 1.34 12.91
N THR A 440 7.75 0.67 14.04
CA THR A 440 8.44 -0.58 14.41
C THR A 440 7.44 -1.74 14.51
N GLN A 441 7.83 -2.87 15.11
CA GLN A 441 6.90 -3.99 15.37
C GLN A 441 5.90 -3.66 16.48
N SER A 442 6.23 -2.74 17.40
CA SER A 442 5.43 -2.47 18.61
C SER A 442 5.24 -0.98 18.91
N GLU A 443 5.79 -0.09 18.09
CA GLU A 443 5.83 1.35 18.34
C GLU A 443 5.63 2.14 17.05
N ALA A 444 5.10 3.36 17.17
CA ALA A 444 5.00 4.32 16.08
C ALA A 444 4.81 5.74 16.63
N PHE A 445 4.98 6.76 15.79
CA PHE A 445 4.81 8.17 16.17
C PHE A 445 3.76 8.85 15.29
N GLY A 446 2.80 9.52 15.93
CA GLY A 446 1.75 10.27 15.25
C GLY A 446 1.76 11.76 15.59
N GLY A 447 0.80 12.49 15.03
CA GLY A 447 0.64 13.92 15.23
C GLY A 447 -0.48 14.51 14.40
N GLY A 448 -0.56 15.84 14.42
CA GLY A 448 -1.54 16.61 13.71
C GLY A 448 -1.36 18.11 13.90
N ALA A 449 -2.32 18.88 13.41
CA ALA A 449 -2.37 20.32 13.57
C ALA A 449 -3.81 20.79 13.62
N VAL A 450 -4.09 21.78 14.46
CA VAL A 450 -5.33 22.55 14.48
C VAL A 450 -5.17 23.67 13.47
N THR A 451 -5.98 23.64 12.42
CA THR A 451 -5.98 24.67 11.37
C THR A 451 -6.94 25.81 11.68
N ASP A 452 -7.92 25.58 12.54
CA ASP A 452 -8.88 26.57 13.01
C ASP A 452 -9.36 26.18 14.42
N SER A 453 -9.27 27.08 15.39
CA SER A 453 -9.75 26.83 16.76
C SER A 453 -11.23 27.17 16.95
N SER A 454 -11.86 27.67 15.89
CA SER A 454 -13.28 28.03 15.83
C SER A 454 -13.70 29.04 16.90
N GLY A 455 -12.80 29.98 17.20
CA GLY A 455 -13.06 31.12 18.08
C GLY A 455 -12.83 30.88 19.58
N SER A 456 -12.58 29.65 20.01
CA SER A 456 -12.25 29.30 21.40
C SER A 456 -10.82 28.77 21.52
N SER A 457 -10.20 28.92 22.69
CA SER A 457 -8.83 28.44 22.93
C SER A 457 -8.81 26.91 23.00
N ILE A 458 -7.78 26.30 22.40
CA ILE A 458 -7.57 24.84 22.50
C ILE A 458 -7.10 24.48 23.91
N ILE A 459 -7.76 23.52 24.53
CA ILE A 459 -7.45 23.01 25.88
C ILE A 459 -6.89 21.60 25.87
N GLU A 460 -7.09 20.86 24.77
CA GLU A 460 -6.56 19.52 24.59
C GLU A 460 -6.25 19.27 23.12
N VAL A 461 -5.19 18.51 22.85
CA VAL A 461 -4.90 17.93 21.54
C VAL A 461 -4.42 16.50 21.74
N GLY A 462 -4.42 15.70 20.69
CA GLY A 462 -3.84 14.38 20.76
C GLY A 462 -4.08 13.54 19.52
N ILE A 463 -3.80 12.26 19.63
CA ILE A 463 -4.15 11.24 18.64
C ILE A 463 -4.95 10.13 19.30
N ILE A 464 -5.80 9.51 18.51
CA ILE A 464 -6.51 8.28 18.87
C ILE A 464 -6.34 7.26 17.76
N TYR A 465 -6.09 6.01 18.14
CA TYR A 465 -5.84 4.92 17.19
C TYR A 465 -6.55 3.62 17.58
N SER A 466 -6.93 2.86 16.55
CA SER A 466 -7.72 1.64 16.65
C SER A 466 -7.29 0.62 15.60
N THR A 467 -7.54 -0.67 15.86
CA THR A 467 -7.41 -1.74 14.84
C THR A 467 -8.71 -1.99 14.09
N THR A 468 -9.84 -1.58 14.67
CA THR A 468 -11.17 -1.68 14.09
C THR A 468 -11.98 -0.42 14.43
N GLY A 469 -13.00 -0.11 13.64
CA GLY A 469 -13.85 1.07 13.88
C GLY A 469 -13.15 2.42 13.64
N LEU A 470 -13.91 3.49 13.84
CA LEU A 470 -13.47 4.87 13.65
C LEU A 470 -13.02 5.44 14.99
N PRO A 471 -11.75 5.79 15.17
CA PRO A 471 -11.26 6.21 16.48
C PRO A 471 -11.91 7.54 16.94
N SER A 472 -12.70 7.55 18.02
CA SER A 472 -13.26 8.79 18.63
C SER A 472 -13.05 8.85 20.16
N LEU A 473 -13.05 10.06 20.74
CA LEU A 473 -12.91 10.25 22.20
C LEU A 473 -14.09 9.69 23.00
N ASP A 474 -15.23 9.44 22.36
CA ASP A 474 -16.42 8.85 23.00
C ASP A 474 -16.27 7.34 23.24
N MET A 475 -15.19 6.73 22.73
CA MET A 475 -14.97 5.31 22.92
C MET A 475 -14.57 5.01 24.38
N THR A 476 -15.32 4.12 25.00
CA THR A 476 -15.18 3.81 26.43
C THR A 476 -14.08 2.77 26.66
N PHE A 477 -13.33 2.91 27.74
CA PHE A 477 -12.39 1.90 28.23
C PHE A 477 -13.07 0.52 28.34
N GLY A 478 -12.66 -0.44 27.50
CA GLY A 478 -13.31 -1.76 27.39
C GLY A 478 -13.80 -2.10 25.98
N ASP A 479 -13.81 -1.15 25.05
CA ASP A 479 -14.00 -1.42 23.63
C ASP A 479 -12.74 -2.10 23.04
N PRO A 480 -12.82 -3.35 22.56
CA PRO A 480 -11.68 -4.06 21.98
C PRO A 480 -11.17 -3.42 20.67
N SER A 481 -11.93 -2.47 20.11
CA SER A 481 -11.54 -1.74 18.91
C SER A 481 -10.54 -0.62 19.18
N VAL A 482 -10.57 0.01 20.38
CA VAL A 482 -9.65 1.10 20.73
C VAL A 482 -8.31 0.56 21.17
N SER A 483 -7.26 0.97 20.47
CA SER A 483 -5.90 0.60 20.80
C SER A 483 -5.20 1.62 21.69
N GLY A 484 -5.57 2.91 21.59
CA GLY A 484 -5.15 3.91 22.55
C GLY A 484 -5.54 5.35 22.22
N ILE A 485 -5.50 6.20 23.24
CA ILE A 485 -5.63 7.66 23.16
C ILE A 485 -4.36 8.25 23.77
N ILE A 486 -3.70 9.15 23.06
CA ILE A 486 -2.49 9.83 23.50
C ILE A 486 -2.75 11.33 23.43
N SER A 487 -2.75 11.99 24.58
CA SER A 487 -2.84 13.44 24.66
C SER A 487 -1.49 14.08 24.34
N GLY A 488 -1.55 15.21 23.65
CA GLY A 488 -0.44 16.13 23.43
C GLY A 488 -0.60 17.40 24.27
N ASP A 489 0.41 18.27 24.20
CA ASP A 489 0.37 19.56 24.89
C ASP A 489 -0.37 20.59 24.00
N PRO A 490 -1.49 21.18 24.46
CA PRO A 490 -2.27 22.15 23.69
C PRO A 490 -1.49 23.43 23.34
N ALA A 491 -0.34 23.69 23.97
CA ALA A 491 0.56 24.78 23.58
C ALA A 491 1.13 24.62 22.17
N PHE A 492 1.10 23.41 21.60
CA PHE A 492 1.56 23.09 20.24
C PHE A 492 0.38 22.74 19.31
N ALA A 493 -0.81 23.30 19.58
CA ALA A 493 -2.01 22.97 18.80
C ALA A 493 -1.87 23.26 17.31
N ASP A 494 -1.08 24.25 16.90
CA ASP A 494 -0.79 24.58 15.50
C ASP A 494 0.10 23.55 14.77
N GLY A 495 0.71 22.61 15.51
CA GLY A 495 1.52 21.53 14.95
C GLY A 495 2.12 20.66 16.04
N PHE A 496 1.39 19.61 16.45
CA PHE A 496 1.85 18.63 17.42
C PHE A 496 2.33 17.36 16.72
N SER A 497 3.48 16.84 17.12
CA SER A 497 4.11 15.65 16.52
C SER A 497 4.86 14.86 17.58
N GLY A 498 5.33 13.66 17.21
CA GLY A 498 6.08 12.79 18.12
C GLY A 498 5.23 12.17 19.23
N LEU A 499 3.91 12.08 19.04
CA LEU A 499 3.03 11.39 19.98
C LEU A 499 3.26 9.88 19.88
N TYR A 500 3.75 9.30 20.97
CA TYR A 500 4.32 7.96 21.01
C TYR A 500 3.26 6.88 21.25
N MET A 501 3.02 6.05 20.23
CA MET A 501 2.21 4.84 20.30
C MET A 501 3.09 3.66 20.72
N SER A 502 2.65 2.90 21.74
CA SER A 502 3.41 1.76 22.28
C SER A 502 2.52 0.55 22.49
N GLY A 503 3.14 -0.64 22.58
CA GLY A 503 2.41 -1.90 22.79
C GLY A 503 1.58 -2.34 21.58
N LEU A 504 1.94 -1.87 20.38
CA LEU A 504 1.28 -2.29 19.14
C LEU A 504 1.59 -3.77 18.84
N GLY A 505 0.66 -4.45 18.17
CA GLY A 505 0.89 -5.80 17.67
C GLY A 505 1.73 -5.78 16.39
N ALA A 506 2.65 -6.74 16.25
CA ALA A 506 3.49 -6.87 15.06
C ALA A 506 2.67 -7.33 13.84
N GLY A 507 2.91 -6.73 12.67
CA GLY A 507 2.17 -7.01 11.43
C GLY A 507 0.69 -6.59 11.45
N VAL A 508 0.28 -5.74 12.40
CA VAL A 508 -1.11 -5.30 12.58
C VAL A 508 -1.31 -3.95 11.91
N THR A 509 -2.44 -3.78 11.24
CA THR A 509 -2.85 -2.50 10.64
C THR A 509 -3.68 -1.68 11.63
N TYR A 510 -3.32 -0.41 11.77
CA TYR A 510 -3.98 0.56 12.64
C TYR A 510 -4.51 1.74 11.83
N GLN A 511 -5.63 2.28 12.30
CA GLN A 511 -6.18 3.56 11.87
C GLN A 511 -5.91 4.58 12.97
N VAL A 512 -5.38 5.76 12.62
CA VAL A 512 -5.12 6.85 13.56
C VAL A 512 -5.77 8.14 13.06
N ARG A 513 -6.26 8.96 13.99
CA ARG A 513 -6.60 10.35 13.70
C ARG A 513 -6.21 11.28 14.83
N ALA A 514 -5.83 12.49 14.46
CA ALA A 514 -5.60 13.58 15.38
C ALA A 514 -6.92 14.16 15.91
N TYR A 515 -6.93 14.69 17.13
CA TYR A 515 -8.07 15.39 17.71
C TYR A 515 -7.63 16.67 18.43
N ALA A 516 -8.59 17.58 18.64
CA ALA A 516 -8.43 18.74 19.52
C ALA A 516 -9.74 19.06 20.23
N VAL A 517 -9.66 19.54 21.47
CA VAL A 517 -10.81 20.01 22.27
C VAL A 517 -10.59 21.47 22.61
N ASN A 518 -11.59 22.31 22.40
CA ASN A 518 -11.54 23.71 22.80
C ASN A 518 -12.23 23.98 24.14
N ALA A 519 -12.02 25.18 24.70
CA ALA A 519 -12.52 25.56 26.03
C ALA A 519 -14.05 25.59 26.13
N ASP A 520 -14.74 25.64 24.99
CA ASP A 520 -16.20 25.60 24.93
C ASP A 520 -16.72 24.15 25.02
N GLY A 521 -15.84 23.15 24.90
CA GLY A 521 -16.15 21.71 24.97
C GLY A 521 -16.36 21.03 23.61
N GLY A 522 -16.00 21.69 22.51
CA GLY A 522 -16.11 21.15 21.16
C GLY A 522 -14.88 20.31 20.81
N THR A 523 -15.10 19.10 20.29
CA THR A 523 -14.04 18.18 19.87
C THR A 523 -13.98 18.09 18.34
N GLY A 524 -12.83 18.45 17.78
CA GLY A 524 -12.52 18.35 16.37
C GLY A 524 -11.61 17.16 16.06
N TYR A 525 -11.72 16.61 14.86
CA TYR A 525 -10.94 15.47 14.43
C TYR A 525 -10.36 15.64 13.03
N GLY A 526 -9.17 15.05 12.81
CA GLY A 526 -8.52 15.02 11.51
C GLY A 526 -8.97 13.88 10.61
N SER A 527 -8.43 13.83 9.40
CA SER A 527 -8.56 12.67 8.49
C SER A 527 -8.02 11.39 9.14
N ILE A 528 -8.55 10.24 8.72
CA ILE A 528 -7.97 8.96 9.11
C ILE A 528 -6.71 8.73 8.30
N VAL A 529 -5.64 8.34 8.99
CA VAL A 529 -4.40 7.84 8.41
C VAL A 529 -4.26 6.38 8.81
N THR A 530 -3.92 5.51 7.87
CA THR A 530 -3.67 4.09 8.13
C THR A 530 -2.19 3.79 8.08
N PHE A 531 -1.73 2.89 8.95
CA PHE A 531 -0.37 2.36 8.91
C PHE A 531 -0.34 0.90 9.38
N THR A 532 0.68 0.16 8.95
CA THR A 532 0.89 -1.24 9.36
C THR A 532 2.25 -1.35 10.04
N THR A 533 2.27 -1.96 11.23
CA THR A 533 3.53 -2.23 11.95
C THR A 533 4.39 -3.24 11.20
N LEU A 534 5.69 -3.26 11.49
CA LEU A 534 6.58 -4.25 10.89
C LEU A 534 6.14 -5.68 11.29
N PRO A 535 6.24 -6.67 10.39
CA PRO A 535 5.89 -8.04 10.70
C PRO A 535 6.83 -8.63 11.77
N PRO A 536 6.40 -9.69 12.48
CA PRO A 536 7.31 -10.44 13.36
C PRO A 536 8.46 -11.07 12.56
N TYR A 537 9.55 -11.38 13.25
CA TYR A 537 10.68 -12.11 12.70
C TYR A 537 10.43 -13.62 12.73
N THR A 538 10.80 -14.34 11.67
CA THR A 538 10.75 -15.81 11.70
C THR A 538 12.06 -16.38 12.25
N VAL A 539 11.99 -17.21 13.29
CA VAL A 539 13.17 -17.81 13.93
C VAL A 539 13.00 -19.32 14.01
N THR A 540 13.97 -20.06 13.48
CA THR A 540 13.97 -21.53 13.50
C THR A 540 14.82 -22.03 14.66
N PHE A 541 14.23 -22.90 15.49
CA PHE A 541 14.95 -23.62 16.53
C PHE A 541 15.11 -25.06 16.12
N GLU A 542 16.34 -25.57 16.17
CA GLU A 542 16.67 -26.96 15.92
C GLU A 542 17.09 -27.61 17.23
N VAL A 543 16.50 -28.77 17.56
CA VAL A 543 16.89 -29.56 18.73
C VAL A 543 17.63 -30.79 18.26
N LYS A 544 18.86 -30.97 18.74
CA LYS A 544 19.76 -32.03 18.32
C LYS A 544 20.38 -32.74 19.51
N ASP A 545 20.74 -33.99 19.30
CA ASP A 545 21.56 -34.77 20.22
C ASP A 545 23.00 -34.20 20.21
N SER A 546 23.57 -33.94 21.39
CA SER A 546 24.91 -33.37 21.55
C SER A 546 26.04 -34.30 21.09
N PHE A 547 25.82 -35.61 21.08
CA PHE A 547 26.81 -36.62 20.76
C PHE A 547 26.94 -36.86 19.25
N ASN A 548 25.82 -36.91 18.54
CA ASN A 548 25.78 -37.31 17.13
C ASN A 548 25.12 -36.28 16.19
N GLU A 549 24.63 -35.16 16.72
CA GLU A 549 23.94 -34.08 16.01
C GLU A 549 22.68 -34.52 15.24
N PHE A 550 22.13 -35.71 15.51
CA PHE A 550 20.87 -36.13 14.91
C PHE A 550 19.72 -35.27 15.45
N PRO A 551 18.73 -34.95 14.59
CA PRO A 551 17.57 -34.17 15.00
C PRO A 551 16.68 -34.94 15.97
N ILE A 552 16.20 -34.24 17.00
CA ILE A 552 15.29 -34.79 18.00
C ILE A 552 13.87 -34.29 17.71
N ALA A 553 13.02 -35.18 17.20
CA ALA A 553 11.61 -34.90 16.93
C ALA A 553 10.76 -34.95 18.22
N ASN A 554 9.65 -34.21 18.26
CA ASN A 554 8.75 -34.07 19.40
C ASN A 554 9.41 -33.52 20.69
N ALA A 555 10.60 -32.93 20.60
CA ALA A 555 11.20 -32.20 21.71
C ALA A 555 10.36 -30.95 21.99
N THR A 556 10.03 -30.70 23.25
CA THR A 556 9.26 -29.51 23.66
C THR A 556 10.20 -28.32 23.78
N ILE A 557 9.99 -27.31 22.94
CA ILE A 557 10.68 -26.02 23.04
C ILE A 557 9.81 -25.06 23.83
N THR A 558 10.37 -24.39 24.83
CA THR A 558 9.69 -23.37 25.63
C THR A 558 10.44 -22.05 25.60
N LEU A 559 9.73 -20.98 25.22
CA LEU A 559 10.24 -19.62 25.11
C LEU A 559 9.79 -18.77 26.30
N TYR A 560 10.73 -18.09 26.95
CA TYR A 560 10.50 -17.16 28.05
C TYR A 560 10.93 -15.75 27.64
N GLN A 561 9.95 -14.91 27.33
CA GLN A 561 10.12 -13.46 27.10
C GLN A 561 9.41 -12.61 28.17
N SER A 562 8.41 -13.17 28.84
CA SER A 562 7.58 -12.54 29.87
C SER A 562 7.06 -13.62 30.83
N PHE A 563 6.17 -13.28 31.77
CA PHE A 563 5.64 -14.20 32.78
C PHE A 563 4.83 -15.39 32.23
N TYR A 564 4.46 -15.37 30.95
CA TYR A 564 3.72 -16.45 30.29
C TYR A 564 4.59 -17.05 29.18
N PRO A 565 5.17 -18.25 29.39
CA PRO A 565 5.97 -18.90 28.37
C PRO A 565 5.10 -19.45 27.24
N TYR A 566 5.69 -19.52 26.05
CA TYR A 566 5.10 -20.18 24.89
C TYR A 566 5.83 -21.49 24.62
N SER A 567 5.08 -22.59 24.48
CA SER A 567 5.65 -23.93 24.25
C SER A 567 5.11 -24.56 22.98
N THR A 568 5.96 -25.27 22.26
CA THR A 568 5.61 -26.08 21.09
C THR A 568 6.50 -27.33 21.05
N ILE A 569 6.29 -28.21 20.07
CA ILE A 569 7.13 -29.39 19.84
C ILE A 569 7.82 -29.33 18.47
N THR A 570 9.03 -29.89 18.39
CA THR A 570 9.74 -30.04 17.12
C THR A 570 9.05 -31.03 16.19
N ASN A 571 9.16 -30.77 14.88
CA ASN A 571 8.68 -31.67 13.84
C ASN A 571 9.63 -32.86 13.61
N ALA A 572 9.36 -33.69 12.58
CA ALA A 572 10.19 -34.86 12.27
C ALA A 572 11.67 -34.53 11.93
N PRO A 573 11.97 -33.42 11.24
CA PRO A 573 13.34 -32.87 11.12
C PRO A 573 13.97 -32.34 12.42
N GLY A 574 13.29 -32.38 13.56
CA GLY A 574 13.81 -31.87 14.84
C GLY A 574 13.84 -30.34 14.93
N ASP A 575 13.03 -29.64 14.13
CA ASP A 575 12.97 -28.18 14.14
C ASP A 575 11.56 -27.62 14.35
N TYR A 576 11.48 -26.32 14.67
CA TYR A 576 10.24 -25.54 14.65
C TYR A 576 10.55 -24.07 14.36
N THR A 577 9.72 -23.41 13.56
CA THR A 577 9.86 -21.97 13.25
C THR A 577 8.78 -21.16 13.96
N PHE A 578 9.20 -20.18 14.77
CA PHE A 578 8.32 -19.24 15.46
C PHE A 578 8.27 -17.90 14.74
N GLU A 579 7.15 -17.19 14.87
CA GLU A 579 7.04 -15.76 14.58
C GLU A 579 7.19 -14.98 15.89
N LEU A 580 8.29 -14.25 16.03
CA LEU A 580 8.71 -13.60 17.27
C LEU A 580 8.91 -12.09 17.07
N VAL A 581 8.53 -11.31 18.06
CA VAL A 581 8.88 -9.88 18.14
C VAL A 581 10.36 -9.77 18.54
N GLY A 582 11.05 -8.73 18.08
CA GLY A 582 12.45 -8.49 18.43
C GLY A 582 12.68 -8.37 19.94
N GLY A 583 13.79 -8.94 20.42
CA GLY A 583 14.13 -8.93 21.85
C GLY A 583 14.93 -10.15 22.30
N LEU A 584 15.26 -10.19 23.60
CA LEU A 584 15.97 -11.29 24.23
C LEU A 584 14.99 -12.36 24.72
N TYR A 585 15.24 -13.61 24.36
CA TYR A 585 14.47 -14.78 24.78
C TYR A 585 15.38 -15.77 25.50
N ASN A 586 14.91 -16.27 26.64
CA ASN A 586 15.45 -17.49 27.25
C ASN A 586 14.68 -18.68 26.68
N VAL A 587 15.39 -19.69 26.19
CA VAL A 587 14.79 -20.83 25.50
C VAL A 587 15.24 -22.11 26.17
N THR A 588 14.30 -23.00 26.47
CA THR A 588 14.60 -24.37 26.92
C THR A 588 14.07 -25.38 25.94
N ALA A 589 14.72 -26.53 25.86
CA ALA A 589 14.23 -27.71 25.14
C ALA A 589 14.28 -28.93 26.07
N THR A 590 13.21 -29.71 26.04
CA THR A 590 13.09 -30.96 26.81
C THR A 590 12.65 -32.08 25.88
N ALA A 591 13.16 -33.30 26.10
CA ALA A 591 12.80 -34.47 25.32
C ALA A 591 12.93 -35.73 26.20
N ASP A 592 12.05 -36.71 25.99
CA ASP A 592 12.15 -37.99 26.68
C ASP A 592 13.49 -38.67 26.35
N GLY A 593 14.19 -39.16 27.38
CA GLY A 593 15.51 -39.78 27.23
C GLY A 593 16.69 -38.80 27.23
N PHE A 594 16.44 -37.49 27.37
CA PHE A 594 17.48 -36.46 27.41
C PHE A 594 17.42 -35.59 28.67
N TRP A 595 18.55 -35.00 29.06
CA TRP A 595 18.57 -33.88 30.00
C TRP A 595 18.06 -32.61 29.33
N ASP A 596 17.35 -31.78 30.09
CA ASP A 596 16.87 -30.48 29.63
C ASP A 596 18.05 -29.58 29.23
N GLY A 597 17.92 -28.93 28.08
CA GLY A 597 18.90 -27.97 27.55
C GLY A 597 18.29 -26.58 27.40
N GLY A 598 19.14 -25.58 27.14
CA GLY A 598 18.66 -24.23 26.91
C GLY A 598 19.71 -23.27 26.36
N THR A 599 19.24 -22.13 25.88
CA THR A 599 20.05 -21.07 25.27
C THR A 599 19.38 -19.71 25.44
N GLU A 600 20.16 -18.64 25.30
CA GLU A 600 19.64 -17.27 25.17
C GLU A 600 19.78 -16.81 23.72
N LEU A 601 18.72 -16.23 23.16
CA LEU A 601 18.72 -15.73 21.79
C LEU A 601 18.21 -14.28 21.75
N PHE A 602 18.96 -13.41 21.09
CA PHE A 602 18.50 -12.07 20.73
C PHE A 602 17.95 -12.06 19.31
N VAL A 603 16.63 -11.89 19.20
CA VAL A 603 15.93 -11.86 17.92
C VAL A 603 15.95 -10.44 17.37
N ASP A 604 16.55 -10.27 16.19
CA ASP A 604 16.68 -8.95 15.52
C ASP A 604 16.39 -8.98 14.01
N SER A 605 16.18 -10.17 13.44
CA SER A 605 16.03 -10.36 12.00
C SER A 605 15.31 -11.67 11.66
N THR A 606 14.67 -11.70 10.50
CA THR A 606 13.98 -12.88 9.94
C THR A 606 15.01 -13.88 9.39
N GLY A 607 14.77 -15.16 9.65
CA GLY A 607 15.60 -16.28 9.15
C GLY A 607 16.75 -16.65 10.09
N GLN A 608 16.75 -16.15 11.34
CA GLN A 608 17.71 -16.61 12.35
C GLN A 608 17.45 -18.08 12.69
N THR A 609 18.53 -18.84 12.88
CA THR A 609 18.48 -20.22 13.36
C THR A 609 19.25 -20.34 14.68
N SER A 610 18.65 -21.02 15.66
CA SER A 610 19.29 -21.34 16.94
C SER A 610 19.25 -22.85 17.17
N VAL A 611 20.40 -23.45 17.47
CA VAL A 611 20.52 -24.88 17.72
C VAL A 611 20.64 -25.12 19.22
N ILE A 612 19.83 -26.03 19.75
CA ILE A 612 19.84 -26.47 21.14
C ILE A 612 20.29 -27.92 21.15
N PHE A 613 21.40 -28.19 21.84
CA PHE A 613 21.90 -29.54 22.04
C PHE A 613 21.39 -30.10 23.35
N LEU A 614 20.88 -31.33 23.33
CA LEU A 614 20.48 -32.09 24.51
C LEU A 614 21.45 -33.26 24.72
N ASP A 615 21.82 -33.51 25.98
CA ASP A 615 22.64 -34.65 26.38
C ASP A 615 21.75 -35.83 26.77
N ASP A 616 22.15 -37.06 26.46
CA ASP A 616 21.42 -38.27 26.87
C ASP A 616 21.25 -38.32 28.41
N ALA A 617 20.01 -38.53 28.86
CA ALA A 617 19.71 -38.78 30.26
C ALA A 617 20.04 -40.23 30.62
N PRO A 618 20.61 -40.49 31.81
CA PRO A 618 20.91 -41.84 32.24
C PRO A 618 19.63 -42.61 32.55
N ALA A 619 19.50 -43.81 31.99
CA ALA A 619 18.39 -44.72 32.26
C ALA A 619 18.71 -45.65 33.44
N GLN A 620 17.68 -46.11 34.15
CA GLN A 620 17.86 -47.01 35.28
C GLN A 620 18.03 -48.46 34.79
N LEU A 621 19.19 -49.04 35.04
CA LEU A 621 19.41 -50.48 35.03
C LEU A 621 18.98 -51.06 36.38
N THR A 622 18.11 -52.07 36.35
CA THR A 622 17.82 -52.94 37.49
C THR A 622 18.38 -54.33 37.21
N MET A 623 19.24 -54.85 38.09
CA MET A 623 19.76 -56.21 38.00
C MET A 623 19.26 -57.06 39.16
N ASN A 624 18.56 -58.15 38.85
CA ASN A 624 18.14 -59.14 39.82
C ASN A 624 19.11 -60.33 39.78
N VAL A 625 19.83 -60.57 40.87
CA VAL A 625 20.72 -61.72 40.97
C VAL A 625 20.04 -62.80 41.80
N ILE A 626 19.79 -63.95 41.17
CA ILE A 626 19.12 -65.10 41.78
C ILE A 626 19.97 -66.37 41.65
N ASP A 627 19.77 -67.35 42.53
CA ASP A 627 20.37 -68.68 42.41
C ASP A 627 19.60 -69.55 41.40
N ASP A 628 20.11 -70.76 41.12
CA ASP A 628 19.45 -71.76 40.25
C ASP A 628 18.06 -72.22 40.75
N LEU A 629 17.71 -71.88 42.00
CA LEU A 629 16.42 -72.19 42.64
C LEU A 629 15.47 -70.98 42.66
N GLY A 630 15.91 -69.83 42.15
CA GLY A 630 15.14 -68.58 42.08
C GLY A 630 15.18 -67.74 43.36
N ASN A 631 16.02 -68.06 44.34
CA ASN A 631 16.17 -67.25 45.55
C ASN A 631 17.13 -66.08 45.30
N PRO A 632 16.91 -64.91 45.93
CA PRO A 632 17.85 -63.80 45.86
C PRO A 632 19.26 -64.15 46.35
N VAL A 633 20.27 -63.70 45.61
CA VAL A 633 21.68 -63.80 46.03
C VAL A 633 22.06 -62.50 46.73
N GLU A 634 22.24 -62.55 48.05
CA GLU A 634 22.65 -61.40 48.85
C GLU A 634 24.15 -61.08 48.65
N TYR A 635 24.51 -59.79 48.73
CA TYR A 635 25.89 -59.28 48.74
C TYR A 635 26.76 -59.50 47.49
N ALA A 636 26.20 -59.97 46.37
CA ALA A 636 26.97 -60.10 45.14
C ALA A 636 27.59 -58.75 44.71
N SER A 637 28.81 -58.80 44.18
CA SER A 637 29.49 -57.64 43.60
C SER A 637 29.31 -57.66 42.08
N ILE A 638 28.95 -56.53 41.48
CA ILE A 638 28.69 -56.40 40.05
C ILE A 638 29.65 -55.37 39.49
N GLU A 639 30.44 -55.77 38.51
CA GLU A 639 31.25 -54.88 37.70
C GLU A 639 30.54 -54.65 36.37
N ILE A 640 30.37 -53.38 35.98
CA ILE A 640 29.77 -52.98 34.71
C ILE A 640 30.81 -52.19 33.93
N THR A 641 30.96 -52.45 32.63
CA THR A 641 31.92 -51.71 31.79
C THR A 641 31.45 -51.50 30.36
N ASN A 642 31.80 -50.33 29.82
CA ASN A 642 31.72 -49.95 28.40
C ASN A 642 33.10 -49.42 27.92
N GLY A 643 34.19 -50.00 28.44
CA GLY A 643 35.57 -49.53 28.23
C GLY A 643 36.15 -48.74 29.40
N GLU A 644 35.31 -48.11 30.23
CA GLU A 644 35.62 -47.70 31.61
C GLU A 644 34.95 -48.64 32.61
N ILE A 645 35.59 -48.88 33.76
CA ILE A 645 35.12 -49.83 34.78
C ILE A 645 34.28 -49.09 35.83
N PHE A 646 33.05 -49.53 36.01
CA PHE A 646 32.14 -49.09 37.07
C PHE A 646 31.90 -50.25 38.04
N GLU A 647 32.45 -50.17 39.26
CA GLU A 647 32.25 -51.20 40.29
C GLU A 647 31.04 -50.85 41.18
N TYR A 648 30.11 -51.80 41.32
CA TYR A 648 28.94 -51.69 42.18
C TYR A 648 28.84 -52.89 43.12
N THR A 649 28.70 -52.65 44.42
CA THR A 649 28.48 -53.73 45.40
C THR A 649 27.03 -53.71 45.85
N MET A 650 26.33 -54.85 45.74
CA MET A 650 24.96 -54.96 46.25
C MET A 650 24.97 -54.86 47.79
N LYS A 651 24.05 -54.08 48.36
CA LYS A 651 23.91 -53.90 49.81
C LYS A 651 22.57 -54.37 50.36
N ASP A 652 21.68 -54.93 49.53
CA ASP A 652 20.33 -55.33 49.95
C ASP A 652 20.17 -56.86 50.08
N SER A 653 19.27 -57.27 50.97
CA SER A 653 18.89 -58.67 51.21
C SER A 653 17.88 -59.20 50.18
N LEU A 654 17.66 -58.46 49.09
CA LEU A 654 16.65 -58.76 48.07
C LEU A 654 17.28 -59.15 46.74
N GLY A 655 18.62 -59.10 46.62
CA GLY A 655 19.36 -59.49 45.42
C GLY A 655 19.15 -58.53 44.26
N VAL A 656 18.85 -57.25 44.52
CA VAL A 656 18.54 -56.26 43.48
C VAL A 656 19.58 -55.13 43.49
N ALA A 657 20.19 -54.86 42.34
CA ALA A 657 21.02 -53.68 42.11
C ALA A 657 20.28 -52.68 41.21
N LYS A 658 20.35 -51.39 41.54
CA LYS A 658 19.86 -50.30 40.69
C LYS A 658 21.00 -49.35 40.37
N VAL A 659 21.25 -49.14 39.09
CA VAL A 659 22.34 -48.31 38.57
C VAL A 659 21.79 -47.39 37.49
N TYR A 660 22.25 -46.15 37.43
CA TYR A 660 21.90 -45.23 36.34
C TYR A 660 23.08 -45.19 35.37
N LEU A 661 22.81 -45.51 34.11
CA LEU A 661 23.81 -45.58 33.04
C LEU A 661 23.31 -44.78 31.85
N ASN A 662 24.21 -44.09 31.14
CA ASN A 662 23.87 -43.47 29.87
C ASN A 662 23.54 -44.56 28.82
N PRO A 663 22.79 -44.22 27.76
CA PRO A 663 22.59 -45.11 26.64
C PRO A 663 23.91 -45.63 26.07
N GLY A 664 23.96 -46.93 25.75
CA GLY A 664 25.18 -47.56 25.26
C GLY A 664 25.22 -49.07 25.41
N ASN A 665 26.29 -49.66 24.90
CA ASN A 665 26.54 -51.10 25.01
C ASN A 665 27.40 -51.38 26.24
N TYR A 666 26.92 -52.23 27.13
CA TYR A 666 27.62 -52.56 28.36
C TYR A 666 27.85 -54.05 28.48
N THR A 667 28.89 -54.42 29.20
CA THR A 667 29.11 -55.77 29.71
C THR A 667 29.06 -55.74 31.22
N TYR A 668 28.62 -56.83 31.84
CA TYR A 668 28.67 -56.99 33.29
C TYR A 668 29.35 -58.30 33.68
N THR A 669 29.90 -58.30 34.89
CA THR A 669 30.41 -59.50 35.57
C THR A 669 29.92 -59.48 37.01
N VAL A 670 29.25 -60.56 37.44
CA VAL A 670 28.80 -60.74 38.83
C VAL A 670 29.77 -61.67 39.55
N TYR A 671 30.30 -61.21 40.67
CA TYR A 671 31.19 -61.93 41.57
C TYR A 671 30.47 -62.23 42.89
N GLU A 672 30.46 -63.49 43.30
CA GLU A 672 30.03 -63.87 44.65
C GLU A 672 30.92 -65.01 45.18
N THR A 673 31.35 -64.89 46.43
CA THR A 673 32.30 -65.81 47.07
C THR A 673 31.68 -67.15 47.49
N THR A 674 30.34 -67.19 47.58
CA THR A 674 29.56 -68.37 48.03
C THR A 674 28.94 -69.18 46.88
N TYR A 675 29.12 -68.76 45.62
CA TYR A 675 28.60 -69.41 44.40
C TYR A 675 29.74 -69.73 43.40
N THR A 676 29.54 -70.64 42.45
CA THR A 676 30.65 -71.08 41.56
C THR A 676 30.93 -70.07 40.45
N GLY A 677 32.04 -69.33 40.59
CA GLY A 677 32.64 -68.55 39.51
C GLY A 677 31.89 -67.27 39.15
N ALA A 678 32.55 -66.38 38.42
CA ALA A 678 31.95 -65.13 37.95
C ALA A 678 30.99 -65.40 36.78
N VAL A 679 29.80 -64.79 36.80
CA VAL A 679 28.81 -64.88 35.71
C VAL A 679 28.78 -63.56 34.95
N GLY A 680 29.09 -63.61 33.66
CA GLY A 680 29.15 -62.42 32.81
C GLY A 680 28.16 -62.44 31.65
N GLY A 681 27.81 -61.24 31.17
CA GLY A 681 26.90 -61.04 30.04
C GLY A 681 27.03 -59.66 29.42
N SER A 682 26.22 -59.37 28.39
CA SER A 682 26.17 -58.08 27.71
C SER A 682 24.73 -57.57 27.62
N PHE A 683 24.56 -56.26 27.66
CA PHE A 683 23.27 -55.60 27.52
C PHE A 683 23.42 -54.25 26.82
N ILE A 684 22.30 -53.72 26.36
CA ILE A 684 22.21 -52.39 25.77
C ILE A 684 21.34 -51.58 26.72
N ILE A 685 21.88 -50.46 27.21
CA ILE A 685 21.06 -49.43 27.83
C ILE A 685 20.54 -48.55 26.72
N THR A 686 19.22 -48.48 26.64
CA THR A 686 18.50 -47.48 25.86
C THR A 686 18.01 -46.40 26.82
N ASP A 687 17.26 -45.46 26.29
CA ASP A 687 16.51 -44.39 26.94
C ASP A 687 15.35 -44.88 27.83
N ALA A 688 15.12 -46.20 27.90
CA ALA A 688 14.17 -46.85 28.82
C ALA A 688 14.84 -47.68 29.93
N ASP A 689 14.17 -47.73 31.09
CA ASP A 689 14.57 -48.59 32.22
C ASP A 689 14.74 -50.04 31.77
N THR A 690 15.90 -50.61 32.10
CA THR A 690 16.30 -51.95 31.66
C THR A 690 16.33 -52.90 32.85
N LEU A 691 15.68 -54.07 32.74
CA LEU A 691 15.70 -55.11 33.76
C LEU A 691 16.50 -56.33 33.26
N ILE A 692 17.48 -56.76 34.03
CA ILE A 692 18.28 -57.96 33.74
C ILE A 692 18.17 -58.91 34.92
N THR A 693 17.88 -60.19 34.65
CA THR A 693 17.94 -61.25 35.66
C THR A 693 19.18 -62.10 35.40
N VAL A 694 20.07 -62.18 36.39
CA VAL A 694 21.28 -62.99 36.35
C VAL A 694 21.09 -64.19 37.26
N VAL A 695 21.32 -65.40 36.71
CA VAL A 695 21.24 -66.65 37.47
C VAL A 695 22.67 -67.08 37.84
N ALA A 696 22.97 -67.15 39.13
CA ALA A 696 24.25 -67.58 39.67
C ALA A 696 24.22 -69.09 40.02
N PRO A 697 25.12 -69.91 39.43
CA PRO A 697 25.11 -71.34 39.66
C PRO A 697 25.57 -71.68 41.08
N SER A 698 24.78 -72.49 41.77
CA SER A 698 25.04 -72.97 43.13
C SER A 698 26.27 -73.87 43.21
N ILE A 699 27.07 -73.75 44.28
CA ILE A 699 28.21 -74.65 44.48
C ILE A 699 27.67 -76.07 44.70
N PRO A 700 28.12 -77.09 43.93
CA PRO A 700 27.73 -78.46 44.18
C PRO A 700 28.18 -78.86 45.59
N THR A 701 27.21 -79.08 46.48
CA THR A 701 27.46 -79.59 47.83
C THR A 701 27.77 -81.08 47.73
N TYR A 702 29.05 -81.43 47.84
CA TYR A 702 29.44 -82.83 48.02
C TYR A 702 29.22 -83.21 49.48
N SER A 703 28.18 -84.00 49.74
CA SER A 703 28.00 -84.65 51.03
C SER A 703 29.08 -85.71 51.22
N VAL A 704 30.02 -85.46 52.15
CA VAL A 704 30.91 -86.50 52.66
C VAL A 704 30.07 -87.41 53.54
N ILE A 705 29.75 -88.60 53.05
CA ILE A 705 29.23 -89.68 53.88
C ILE A 705 30.43 -90.21 54.68
N VAL A 706 30.50 -89.85 55.96
CA VAL A 706 31.46 -90.42 56.92
C VAL A 706 30.93 -91.75 57.43
#